data_AF-A0A3M7KQM7-F1
#
_entry.id   AF-A0A3M7KQM7-F1
#
_cell.length_a   1.000
_cell.length_b   1.000
_cell.length_c   1.000
_cell.angle_alpha   90.00
_cell.angle_beta   90.00
_cell.angle_gamma   90.00
#
_symmetry.space_group_name_H-M   'P 1'
#
loop_
_entity.id
_entity.type
_entity.pdbx_description
1 polymer ?
#
loop_
_entity_poly.entity_id
_entity_poly.type
_entity_poly.pdbx_seq_one_letter_code
_entity_poly.pdbx_strand_id
1 'polypeptide(L)'
;MPVPVIVVAGTASGVGKTSVATGLMAALRAKGLRVQAFKVGPDFLDPMYHELATGSPSLNLDGWMLTREAVCATFARGAARADIAVVEGVMGLFDGLDGATEAGSTAQLAKWLRAPVLLVLDCSAAARSLAATVRGFRDFDPGVDLAGLVLNRVAGAAHARWLRDALAAGGLAELAVLGGLPSVPSVALPERNLGLQVPGEDPGGAAAAVEALGALMASHLDLDALVDLAARAGSGKDGPARALIGPPPAPPLPYRLSEEEREAPVRIAVARDEAFCFYYHENLALLEAAGAELVYFSALHEPLPGGVAGVYLGGGYPELHAQELSKNTALRAGLKAFSAAGGVIYAECGGLIFLSRAVQPEEHGGDFPMVGVFGFKTVLTHRMTMGYVEVETTKNSVLMAPGRTARGQVFHYTEIVEEHVVASVAQHKGDAGAAWVSTYTARPQFPGAEEVVEGFSVRNTLASYIHLHFGSCPELASDLVAACRAADVATLHAAAVGAARAALAAATMPAVPSRGSMYGVRSSNDLMGMGDDRRQMSYEIPAGMMPHVGHSDLAEGRAASITPPPVGRTITIYPAAGIPRAASSTGLDHNECFAGQTPPTLSPRDPGRGGGAVPRSSSTPGRAVPGSDAAPAPTLAARLSLYVDERMLARERPGLVVVEDEGDAAEALCDALVAVGLQAGTAVVCLRRRCLADVLEAMLEVGAAAGVAEEAARVVDRLRARLRSAASLRAPLRALAGPWIPEMAALVGGASAAQHADGARALSAAELAAGAPGILVVLHGPGAGGLQAALAGLAEAAGSGAWWQLPAARAGEVYLAPAPLFSRPGPRLADGVALLARALHGGAAPPLPMPVLKLALRPGQRCRPPLLSNYFLPWS
;
A
#
# COMPACT_ATOMS: atom_id res chain seq x y z
N MET A 1 29.10 2.90 -35.54
CA MET A 1 29.23 4.06 -34.63
C MET A 1 28.55 3.69 -33.32
N PRO A 2 28.96 4.24 -32.16
CA PRO A 2 28.21 4.04 -30.90
C PRO A 2 26.77 4.51 -31.10
N VAL A 3 25.81 3.75 -30.59
CA VAL A 3 24.38 4.08 -30.71
C VAL A 3 24.08 5.28 -29.80
N PRO A 4 23.48 6.38 -30.30
CA PRO A 4 22.99 7.48 -29.48
C PRO A 4 22.03 6.99 -28.38
N VAL A 5 22.19 7.51 -27.16
CA VAL A 5 21.39 7.09 -25.99
C VAL A 5 20.87 8.31 -25.27
N ILE A 6 19.59 8.33 -24.93
CA ILE A 6 19.01 9.36 -24.06
C ILE A 6 18.19 8.71 -22.96
N VAL A 7 18.38 9.18 -21.73
CA VAL A 7 17.55 8.81 -20.57
C VAL A 7 16.49 9.87 -20.35
N VAL A 8 15.22 9.51 -20.40
CA VAL A 8 14.09 10.40 -20.11
C VAL A 8 13.71 10.22 -18.64
N ALA A 9 13.99 11.23 -17.83
CA ALA A 9 13.68 11.23 -16.41
C ALA A 9 12.68 12.34 -16.07
N GLY A 10 12.22 12.39 -14.82
CA GLY A 10 11.36 13.47 -14.34
C GLY A 10 11.65 13.80 -12.90
N THR A 11 11.04 14.88 -12.40
CA THR A 11 11.27 15.31 -11.02
C THR A 11 10.49 14.51 -9.98
N ALA A 12 9.43 13.82 -10.41
CA ALA A 12 8.60 12.94 -9.59
C ALA A 12 7.74 12.03 -10.50
N SER A 13 6.96 11.13 -9.90
CA SER A 13 5.85 10.47 -10.58
C SER A 13 4.78 11.49 -11.01
N GLY A 14 4.03 11.20 -12.08
CA GLY A 14 2.92 12.05 -12.55
C GLY A 14 3.29 13.30 -13.36
N VAL A 15 4.59 13.63 -13.53
CA VAL A 15 5.03 14.79 -14.34
C VAL A 15 4.88 14.60 -15.85
N GLY A 16 4.41 13.43 -16.29
CA GLY A 16 4.20 13.08 -17.71
C GLY A 16 5.39 12.43 -18.41
N LYS A 17 6.35 11.86 -17.66
CA LYS A 17 7.53 11.17 -18.22
C LYS A 17 7.15 10.13 -19.28
N THR A 18 6.22 9.24 -18.97
CA THR A 18 5.82 8.12 -19.84
C THR A 18 5.19 8.61 -21.14
N SER A 19 4.34 9.63 -21.07
CA SER A 19 3.78 10.29 -22.26
C SER A 19 4.86 10.93 -23.12
N VAL A 20 5.84 11.60 -22.50
CA VAL A 20 6.97 12.20 -23.21
C VAL A 20 7.86 11.12 -23.83
N ALA A 21 8.25 10.09 -23.09
CA ALA A 21 9.11 9.01 -23.58
C ALA A 21 8.44 8.26 -24.74
N THR A 22 7.19 7.82 -24.56
CA THR A 22 6.39 7.15 -25.59
C THR A 22 6.20 8.04 -26.83
N GLY A 23 5.87 9.32 -26.64
CA GLY A 23 5.73 10.26 -27.74
C GLY A 23 7.04 10.52 -28.48
N LEU A 24 8.16 10.62 -27.77
CA LEU A 24 9.48 10.77 -28.38
C LEU A 24 9.85 9.54 -29.21
N MET A 25 9.61 8.34 -28.69
CA MET A 25 9.82 7.08 -29.41
C MET A 25 9.00 7.04 -30.71
N ALA A 26 7.70 7.38 -30.64
CA ALA A 26 6.83 7.43 -31.79
C ALA A 26 7.28 8.48 -32.83
N ALA A 27 7.66 9.68 -32.37
CA ALA A 27 8.12 10.76 -33.24
C ALA A 27 9.46 10.42 -33.94
N LEU A 28 10.41 9.82 -33.22
CA LEU A 28 11.69 9.39 -33.77
C LEU A 28 11.51 8.25 -34.79
N ARG A 29 10.60 7.31 -34.52
CA ARG A 29 10.22 6.27 -35.49
C ARG A 29 9.58 6.88 -36.74
N ALA A 30 8.70 7.88 -36.58
CA ALA A 30 8.11 8.60 -37.71
C ALA A 30 9.15 9.37 -38.56
N LYS A 31 10.28 9.79 -37.96
CA LYS A 31 11.47 10.30 -38.68
C LYS A 31 12.28 9.21 -39.38
N GLY A 32 11.89 7.94 -39.30
CA GLY A 32 12.54 6.82 -39.98
C GLY A 32 13.68 6.16 -39.19
N LEU A 33 13.86 6.49 -37.91
CA LEU A 33 14.88 5.88 -37.06
C LEU A 33 14.40 4.54 -36.47
N ARG A 34 15.30 3.55 -36.37
CA ARG A 34 15.07 2.35 -35.57
C ARG A 34 15.31 2.66 -34.10
N VAL A 35 14.22 2.87 -33.37
CA VAL A 35 14.27 3.21 -31.95
C VAL A 35 14.23 1.94 -31.11
N GLN A 36 15.23 1.74 -30.23
CA GLN A 36 15.15 0.72 -29.18
C GLN A 36 14.70 1.37 -27.88
N ALA A 37 13.59 0.89 -27.33
CA ALA A 37 13.08 1.33 -26.05
C ALA A 37 13.67 0.51 -24.89
N PHE A 38 13.89 1.19 -23.78
CA PHE A 38 14.21 0.58 -22.50
C PHE A 38 13.36 1.24 -21.41
N LYS A 39 13.04 0.49 -20.36
CA LYS A 39 12.37 1.00 -19.17
C LYS A 39 13.22 0.73 -17.95
N VAL A 40 13.52 1.76 -17.18
CA VAL A 40 14.14 1.60 -15.86
C VAL A 40 13.10 1.05 -14.90
N GLY A 41 13.50 0.08 -14.07
CA GLY A 41 12.62 -0.51 -13.07
C GLY A 41 11.81 -1.70 -13.59
N PRO A 42 10.94 -2.26 -12.74
CA PRO A 42 10.28 -3.53 -13.00
C PRO A 42 8.90 -3.38 -13.67
N ASP A 43 8.56 -2.20 -14.20
CA ASP A 43 7.27 -1.92 -14.84
C ASP A 43 6.97 -2.85 -16.03
N PHE A 44 5.73 -3.32 -16.15
CA PHE A 44 5.27 -4.10 -17.33
C PHE A 44 4.42 -3.29 -18.31
N LEU A 45 3.71 -2.27 -17.83
CA LEU A 45 2.75 -1.52 -18.65
C LEU A 45 3.43 -0.53 -19.58
N ASP A 46 4.37 0.27 -19.07
CA ASP A 46 5.11 1.25 -19.88
C ASP A 46 5.84 0.57 -21.07
N PRO A 47 6.52 -0.59 -20.89
CA PRO A 47 7.06 -1.36 -22.01
C PRO A 47 6.06 -1.72 -23.12
N MET A 48 4.78 -1.94 -22.81
CA MET A 48 3.77 -2.24 -23.83
C MET A 48 3.46 -1.01 -24.69
N TYR A 49 3.42 0.19 -24.10
CA TYR A 49 3.27 1.44 -24.84
C TYR A 49 4.52 1.78 -25.65
N HIS A 50 5.71 1.47 -25.13
CA HIS A 50 6.95 1.56 -25.89
C HIS A 50 6.94 0.64 -27.11
N GLU A 51 6.45 -0.59 -26.96
CA GLU A 51 6.36 -1.55 -28.07
C GLU A 51 5.38 -1.05 -29.14
N LEU A 52 4.25 -0.46 -28.75
CA LEU A 52 3.35 0.22 -29.70
C LEU A 52 4.06 1.38 -30.42
N ALA A 53 4.80 2.22 -29.70
CA ALA A 53 5.51 3.36 -30.26
C ALA A 53 6.65 2.95 -31.22
N THR A 54 7.44 1.95 -30.85
CA THR A 54 8.67 1.57 -31.57
C THR A 54 8.47 0.42 -32.56
N GLY A 55 7.46 -0.42 -32.33
CA GLY A 55 7.26 -1.69 -33.06
C GLY A 55 8.26 -2.77 -32.65
N SER A 56 8.94 -2.62 -31.51
CA SER A 56 9.89 -3.58 -30.97
C SER A 56 9.77 -3.67 -29.45
N PRO A 57 10.03 -4.83 -28.85
CA PRO A 57 9.99 -4.99 -27.39
C PRO A 57 10.84 -3.96 -26.65
N SER A 58 10.28 -3.39 -25.58
CA SER A 58 11.04 -2.60 -24.62
C SER A 58 11.66 -3.52 -23.57
N LEU A 59 12.93 -3.30 -23.25
CA LEU A 59 13.66 -4.11 -22.26
C LEU A 59 13.75 -3.39 -20.91
N ASN A 60 13.50 -4.12 -19.82
CA ASN A 60 13.66 -3.60 -18.48
C ASN A 60 15.14 -3.53 -18.08
N LEU A 61 15.54 -2.43 -17.44
CA LEU A 61 16.86 -2.21 -16.87
C LEU A 61 16.70 -1.83 -15.39
N ASP A 62 17.17 -2.69 -14.50
CA ASP A 62 16.94 -2.50 -13.07
C ASP A 62 18.23 -2.72 -12.28
N GLY A 63 18.75 -1.66 -11.67
CA GLY A 63 20.02 -1.72 -10.94
C GLY A 63 19.92 -2.25 -9.51
N TRP A 64 18.71 -2.62 -9.05
CA TRP A 64 18.52 -3.36 -7.80
C TRP A 64 18.36 -4.87 -8.05
N MET A 65 17.54 -5.24 -9.03
CA MET A 65 17.37 -6.65 -9.40
C MET A 65 18.61 -7.22 -10.08
N LEU A 66 19.31 -6.42 -10.89
CA LEU A 66 20.42 -6.87 -11.72
C LEU A 66 21.74 -6.20 -11.33
N THR A 67 22.83 -6.91 -11.62
CA THR A 67 24.18 -6.32 -11.54
C THR A 67 24.40 -5.33 -12.68
N ARG A 68 25.40 -4.45 -12.50
CA ARG A 68 25.80 -3.52 -13.55
C ARG A 68 26.19 -4.23 -14.84
N GLU A 69 26.87 -5.36 -14.74
CA GLU A 69 27.32 -6.16 -15.87
C GLU A 69 26.11 -6.72 -16.64
N ALA A 70 25.11 -7.25 -15.93
CA ALA A 70 23.89 -7.77 -16.52
C ALA A 70 23.09 -6.67 -17.22
N VAL A 71 22.89 -5.51 -16.56
CA VAL A 71 22.22 -4.34 -17.16
C VAL A 71 22.94 -3.88 -18.44
N CYS A 72 24.26 -3.70 -18.38
CA CYS A 72 25.04 -3.29 -19.54
C CYS A 72 24.95 -4.32 -20.68
N ALA A 73 24.91 -5.61 -20.37
CA ALA A 73 24.79 -6.67 -21.37
C ALA A 73 23.39 -6.69 -22.03
N THR A 74 22.32 -6.55 -21.24
CA THR A 74 20.94 -6.42 -21.76
C THR A 74 20.81 -5.18 -22.64
N PHE A 75 21.33 -4.04 -22.19
CA PHE A 75 21.37 -2.81 -22.99
C PHE A 75 22.14 -3.04 -24.31
N ALA A 76 23.33 -3.64 -24.24
CA ALA A 76 24.15 -3.87 -25.42
C ALA A 76 23.49 -4.78 -26.46
N ARG A 77 22.80 -5.84 -26.02
CA ARG A 77 22.02 -6.73 -26.89
C ARG A 77 20.86 -5.98 -27.56
N GLY A 78 20.03 -5.30 -26.78
CA GLY A 78 18.86 -4.60 -27.31
C GLY A 78 19.23 -3.48 -28.28
N ALA A 79 20.26 -2.69 -27.93
CA ALA A 79 20.65 -1.53 -28.72
C ALA A 79 21.48 -1.90 -29.97
N ALA A 80 21.93 -3.15 -30.14
CA ALA A 80 22.89 -3.55 -31.19
C ALA A 80 22.47 -3.17 -32.63
N ARG A 81 21.16 -3.07 -32.90
CA ARG A 81 20.61 -2.73 -34.23
C ARG A 81 19.85 -1.40 -34.25
N ALA A 82 19.88 -0.64 -33.16
CA ALA A 82 19.16 0.62 -33.05
C ALA A 82 19.94 1.78 -33.68
N ASP A 83 19.21 2.74 -34.24
CA ASP A 83 19.75 4.03 -34.64
C ASP A 83 19.75 5.01 -33.46
N ILE A 84 18.88 4.81 -32.47
CA ILE A 84 18.83 5.53 -31.20
C ILE A 84 18.19 4.66 -30.11
N ALA A 85 18.71 4.74 -28.90
CA ALA A 85 18.15 4.12 -27.71
C ALA A 85 17.50 5.17 -26.81
N VAL A 86 16.24 4.95 -26.44
CA VAL A 86 15.49 5.80 -25.50
C VAL A 86 15.19 5.00 -24.24
N VAL A 87 15.69 5.48 -23.10
CA VAL A 87 15.55 4.83 -21.80
C VAL A 87 14.59 5.66 -20.94
N GLU A 88 13.37 5.17 -20.73
CA GLU A 88 12.45 5.82 -19.79
C GLU A 88 12.83 5.51 -18.35
N GLY A 89 12.91 6.53 -17.49
CA GLY A 89 13.15 6.41 -16.06
C GLY A 89 11.96 5.88 -15.25
N VAL A 90 12.22 5.51 -14.00
CA VAL A 90 11.22 5.20 -12.98
C VAL A 90 11.09 6.38 -12.01
N MET A 91 9.90 6.60 -11.43
CA MET A 91 9.62 7.63 -10.40
C MET A 91 10.25 9.01 -10.71
N GLY A 92 10.92 9.67 -9.76
CA GLY A 92 11.82 10.80 -10.01
C GLY A 92 13.25 10.33 -10.33
N LEU A 93 14.06 11.21 -10.90
CA LEU A 93 15.43 10.91 -11.36
C LEU A 93 16.29 10.18 -10.31
N PHE A 94 16.19 10.60 -9.04
CA PHE A 94 16.99 10.05 -7.93
C PHE A 94 16.24 9.01 -7.09
N ASP A 95 14.98 8.73 -7.39
CA ASP A 95 14.16 7.82 -6.59
C ASP A 95 14.42 6.38 -7.03
N GLY A 96 14.63 5.48 -6.06
CA GLY A 96 14.89 4.05 -6.28
C GLY A 96 14.31 3.20 -5.16
N LEU A 97 15.06 2.19 -4.72
CA LEU A 97 14.69 1.27 -3.64
C LEU A 97 14.39 2.00 -2.31
N ASP A 98 15.26 2.94 -1.93
CA ASP A 98 15.21 3.66 -0.67
C ASP A 98 15.72 5.11 -0.82
N GLY A 99 15.64 5.89 0.27
CA GLY A 99 16.08 7.29 0.28
C GLY A 99 17.55 7.51 0.67
N ALA A 100 18.33 6.45 0.86
CA ALA A 100 19.72 6.52 1.31
C ALA A 100 20.72 6.12 0.20
N THR A 101 20.29 5.32 -0.77
CA THR A 101 21.12 4.81 -1.86
C THR A 101 20.47 5.08 -3.22
N GLU A 102 21.23 4.91 -4.28
CA GLU A 102 20.74 5.09 -5.66
C GLU A 102 20.25 3.77 -6.29
N ALA A 103 20.18 2.68 -5.51
CA ALA A 103 19.84 1.37 -6.03
C ALA A 103 18.47 1.38 -6.71
N GLY A 104 18.40 0.95 -7.97
CA GLY A 104 17.16 0.95 -8.75
C GLY A 104 16.71 2.32 -9.27
N SER A 105 17.48 3.39 -9.04
CA SER A 105 17.13 4.75 -9.49
C SER A 105 17.49 5.01 -10.96
N THR A 106 16.76 5.93 -11.59
CA THR A 106 17.06 6.37 -12.96
C THR A 106 18.48 6.97 -13.08
N ALA A 107 18.94 7.69 -12.06
CA ALA A 107 20.29 8.26 -11.98
C ALA A 107 21.39 7.18 -12.01
N GLN A 108 21.20 6.07 -11.29
CA GLN A 108 22.14 4.95 -11.30
C GLN A 108 22.28 4.37 -12.72
N LEU A 109 21.15 4.13 -13.40
CA LEU A 109 21.15 3.61 -14.77
C LEU A 109 21.78 4.59 -15.76
N ALA A 110 21.48 5.89 -15.65
CA ALA A 110 22.10 6.92 -16.48
C ALA A 110 23.64 6.92 -16.35
N LYS A 111 24.16 6.78 -15.11
CA LYS A 111 25.61 6.69 -14.85
C LYS A 111 26.23 5.40 -15.37
N TRP A 112 25.55 4.27 -15.21
CA TRP A 112 26.04 2.99 -15.73
C TRP A 112 26.14 3.01 -17.25
N LEU A 113 25.11 3.55 -17.91
CA LEU A 113 25.03 3.71 -19.37
C LEU A 113 25.88 4.87 -19.91
N ARG A 114 26.32 5.80 -19.04
CA ARG A 114 26.95 7.07 -19.40
C ARG A 114 26.12 7.84 -20.43
N ALA A 115 24.81 7.87 -20.19
CA ALA A 115 23.84 8.47 -21.08
C ALA A 115 23.39 9.83 -20.51
N PRO A 116 23.27 10.86 -21.36
CA PRO A 116 22.69 12.14 -20.98
C PRO A 116 21.24 11.96 -20.52
N VAL A 117 20.84 12.78 -19.56
CA VAL A 117 19.49 12.83 -19.00
C VAL A 117 18.73 14.00 -19.60
N LEU A 118 17.54 13.70 -20.12
CA LEU A 118 16.49 14.64 -20.47
C LEU A 118 15.47 14.69 -19.32
N LEU A 119 15.41 15.81 -18.60
CA LEU A 119 14.51 15.96 -17.45
C LEU A 119 13.17 16.59 -17.84
N VAL A 120 12.09 15.85 -17.58
CA VAL A 120 10.71 16.30 -17.77
C VAL A 120 10.22 17.01 -16.52
N LEU A 121 9.72 18.23 -16.69
CA LEU A 121 9.28 19.12 -15.63
C LEU A 121 7.79 19.43 -15.77
N ASP A 122 7.02 19.27 -14.70
CA ASP A 122 5.65 19.79 -14.67
C ASP A 122 5.68 21.32 -14.51
N CYS A 123 5.20 22.03 -15.53
CA CYS A 123 5.17 23.48 -15.56
C CYS A 123 3.76 24.07 -15.37
N SER A 124 2.75 23.27 -15.01
CA SER A 124 1.36 23.74 -14.87
C SER A 124 1.20 24.90 -13.88
N ALA A 125 1.98 24.89 -12.80
CA ALA A 125 2.03 25.93 -11.78
C ALA A 125 3.48 26.44 -11.53
N ALA A 126 4.32 26.45 -12.57
CA ALA A 126 5.71 26.88 -12.48
C ALA A 126 5.92 28.32 -12.98
N ALA A 127 6.98 28.97 -12.49
CA ALA A 127 7.47 30.26 -12.98
C ALA A 127 8.97 30.35 -12.64
N ARG A 128 9.41 31.42 -11.97
CA ARG A 128 10.82 31.61 -11.60
C ARG A 128 11.39 30.48 -10.72
N SER A 129 10.57 29.88 -9.85
CA SER A 129 10.99 28.79 -8.95
C SER A 129 11.45 27.54 -9.70
N LEU A 130 11.04 27.35 -10.96
CA LEU A 130 11.51 26.24 -11.80
C LEU A 130 13.04 26.21 -11.89
N ALA A 131 13.69 27.38 -12.00
CA ALA A 131 15.13 27.47 -12.08
C ALA A 131 15.82 26.98 -10.79
N ALA A 132 15.21 27.21 -9.62
CA ALA A 132 15.73 26.67 -8.36
C ALA A 132 15.60 25.14 -8.31
N THR A 133 14.46 24.60 -8.75
CA THR A 133 14.25 23.15 -8.87
C THR A 133 15.27 22.51 -9.80
N VAL A 134 15.42 23.03 -11.03
CA VAL A 134 16.36 22.49 -12.02
C VAL A 134 17.80 22.57 -11.53
N ARG A 135 18.19 23.69 -10.89
CA ARG A 135 19.51 23.80 -10.26
C ARG A 135 19.71 22.73 -9.20
N GLY A 136 18.71 22.48 -8.36
CA GLY A 136 18.75 21.38 -7.38
C GLY A 136 19.02 20.04 -8.04
N PHE A 137 18.29 19.68 -9.09
CA PHE A 137 18.50 18.42 -9.81
C PHE A 137 19.87 18.34 -10.51
N ARG A 138 20.35 19.45 -11.08
CA ARG A 138 21.68 19.52 -11.71
C ARG A 138 22.81 19.34 -10.70
N ASP A 139 22.70 20.00 -9.55
CA ASP A 139 23.79 20.12 -8.58
C ASP A 139 23.78 18.97 -7.53
N PHE A 140 22.68 18.21 -7.42
CA PHE A 140 22.51 17.16 -6.40
C PHE A 140 23.48 15.99 -6.57
N ASP A 141 23.65 15.48 -7.79
CA ASP A 141 24.61 14.42 -8.11
C ASP A 141 25.44 14.81 -9.34
N PRO A 142 26.69 15.28 -9.14
CA PRO A 142 27.58 15.66 -10.24
C PRO A 142 27.96 14.52 -11.20
N GLY A 143 27.69 13.27 -10.83
CA GLY A 143 27.90 12.12 -11.71
C GLY A 143 26.84 11.96 -12.80
N VAL A 144 25.68 12.62 -12.66
CA VAL A 144 24.60 12.59 -13.65
C VAL A 144 24.78 13.70 -14.68
N ASP A 145 24.86 13.32 -15.95
CA ASP A 145 24.89 14.26 -17.08
C ASP A 145 23.48 14.78 -17.38
N LEU A 146 23.00 15.72 -16.57
CA LEU A 146 21.75 16.42 -16.86
C LEU A 146 21.96 17.36 -18.05
N ALA A 147 21.50 16.94 -19.23
CA ALA A 147 21.93 17.56 -20.49
C ALA A 147 20.82 18.38 -21.17
N GLY A 148 19.55 18.08 -20.89
CA GLY A 148 18.43 18.80 -21.47
C GLY A 148 17.15 18.75 -20.64
N LEU A 149 16.19 19.59 -21.01
CA LEU A 149 14.91 19.79 -20.32
C LEU A 149 13.72 19.73 -21.29
N VAL A 150 12.62 19.15 -20.83
CA VAL A 150 11.28 19.26 -21.43
C VAL A 150 10.35 19.98 -20.47
N LEU A 151 9.77 21.09 -20.92
CA LEU A 151 8.80 21.85 -20.14
C LEU A 151 7.39 21.30 -20.42
N ASN A 152 6.88 20.43 -19.57
CA ASN A 152 5.57 19.80 -19.77
C ASN A 152 4.43 20.65 -19.17
N ARG A 153 3.23 20.56 -19.74
CA ARG A 153 2.02 21.27 -19.29
C ARG A 153 2.17 22.81 -19.25
N VAL A 154 2.85 23.40 -20.24
CA VAL A 154 2.93 24.87 -20.34
C VAL A 154 1.59 25.47 -20.77
N ALA A 155 1.27 26.65 -20.24
CA ALA A 155 0.03 27.38 -20.54
C ALA A 155 0.04 28.08 -21.93
N GLY A 156 1.11 27.90 -22.71
CA GLY A 156 1.28 28.49 -24.04
C GLY A 156 2.69 29.06 -24.27
N ALA A 157 2.90 29.64 -25.45
CA ALA A 157 4.22 30.11 -25.88
C ALA A 157 4.81 31.22 -24.98
N ALA A 158 3.96 32.11 -24.43
CA ALA A 158 4.41 33.16 -23.52
C ALA A 158 4.94 32.58 -22.20
N HIS A 159 4.21 31.62 -21.61
CA HIS A 159 4.64 30.92 -20.41
C HIS A 159 5.94 30.15 -20.66
N ALA A 160 6.05 29.41 -21.78
CA ALA A 160 7.28 28.71 -22.14
C ALA A 160 8.49 29.65 -22.34
N ARG A 161 8.29 30.89 -22.80
CA ARG A 161 9.36 31.90 -22.85
C ARG A 161 9.78 32.36 -21.46
N TRP A 162 8.83 32.71 -20.59
CA TRP A 162 9.14 33.10 -19.21
C TRP A 162 9.91 32.04 -18.43
N LEU A 163 9.60 30.76 -18.63
CA LEU A 163 10.35 29.66 -18.00
C LEU A 163 11.79 29.57 -18.52
N ARG A 164 12.02 29.79 -19.82
CA ARG A 164 13.37 29.87 -20.39
C ARG A 164 14.15 31.07 -19.84
N ASP A 165 13.52 32.23 -19.74
CA ASP A 165 14.13 33.43 -19.16
C ASP A 165 14.52 33.20 -17.70
N ALA A 166 13.65 32.51 -16.92
CA ALA A 166 13.94 32.14 -15.54
C ALA A 166 15.14 31.20 -15.43
N LEU A 167 15.25 30.19 -16.30
CA LEU A 167 16.40 29.28 -16.36
C LEU A 167 17.69 30.04 -16.69
N ALA A 168 17.65 30.91 -17.71
CA ALA A 168 18.80 31.72 -18.10
C ALA A 168 19.26 32.67 -16.98
N ALA A 169 18.32 33.42 -16.38
CA ALA A 169 18.61 34.30 -15.24
C ALA A 169 19.08 33.54 -14.00
N GLY A 170 18.67 32.27 -13.87
CA GLY A 170 19.11 31.34 -12.85
C GLY A 170 20.50 30.73 -13.11
N GLY A 171 21.19 31.09 -14.21
CA GLY A 171 22.51 30.55 -14.56
C GLY A 171 22.46 29.08 -14.99
N LEU A 172 21.43 28.72 -15.76
CA LEU A 172 21.18 27.38 -16.33
C LEU A 172 21.02 27.45 -17.87
N ALA A 173 21.59 28.47 -18.51
CA ALA A 173 21.46 28.70 -19.95
C ALA A 173 22.18 27.64 -20.81
N GLU A 174 23.07 26.86 -20.20
CA GLU A 174 23.80 25.76 -20.81
C GLU A 174 22.94 24.50 -21.02
N LEU A 175 21.83 24.35 -20.28
CA LEU A 175 20.93 23.22 -20.40
C LEU A 175 20.04 23.39 -21.64
N ALA A 176 20.02 22.38 -22.52
CA ALA A 176 19.22 22.41 -23.72
C ALA A 176 17.72 22.29 -23.41
N VAL A 177 16.95 23.37 -23.53
CA VAL A 177 15.48 23.32 -23.43
C VAL A 177 14.90 22.91 -24.79
N LEU A 178 14.56 21.63 -24.94
CA LEU A 178 14.10 21.07 -26.22
C LEU A 178 12.75 21.65 -26.66
N GLY A 179 11.91 22.07 -25.73
CA GLY A 179 10.59 22.60 -26.06
C GLY A 179 9.64 22.70 -24.88
N GLY A 180 8.42 23.16 -25.19
CA GLY A 180 7.34 23.31 -24.22
C GLY A 180 6.06 22.65 -24.72
N LEU A 181 5.58 21.64 -24.00
CA LEU A 181 4.39 20.87 -24.35
C LEU A 181 3.15 21.45 -23.68
N PRO A 182 2.10 21.78 -24.45
CA PRO A 182 0.83 22.19 -23.86
C PRO A 182 0.13 20.99 -23.19
N SER A 183 -0.79 21.28 -22.27
CA SER A 183 -1.70 20.24 -21.76
C SER A 183 -2.79 19.98 -22.80
N VAL A 184 -2.83 18.75 -23.34
CA VAL A 184 -3.84 18.32 -24.33
C VAL A 184 -4.55 17.07 -23.81
N PRO A 185 -5.69 17.20 -23.10
CA PRO A 185 -6.38 16.07 -22.48
C PRO A 185 -6.76 14.95 -23.45
N SER A 186 -7.03 15.27 -24.72
CA SER A 186 -7.38 14.31 -25.76
C SER A 186 -6.21 13.43 -26.24
N VAL A 187 -5.00 13.65 -25.73
CA VAL A 187 -3.77 12.93 -26.10
C VAL A 187 -3.18 12.16 -24.89
N ALA A 188 -3.94 12.08 -23.79
CA ALA A 188 -3.53 11.34 -22.61
C ALA A 188 -3.53 9.83 -22.87
N LEU A 189 -2.55 9.12 -22.33
CA LEU A 189 -2.59 7.67 -22.28
C LEU A 189 -3.72 7.24 -21.33
N PRO A 190 -4.51 6.20 -21.67
CA PRO A 190 -5.55 5.71 -20.77
C PRO A 190 -4.96 5.21 -19.45
N GLU A 191 -5.57 5.61 -18.33
CA GLU A 191 -5.16 5.24 -16.97
C GLU A 191 -6.27 4.44 -16.28
N ARG A 192 -5.87 3.55 -15.37
CA ARG A 192 -6.75 2.74 -14.52
C ARG A 192 -6.24 2.73 -13.08
N ASN A 193 -7.05 3.20 -12.13
CA ASN A 193 -6.87 3.23 -10.67
C ASN A 193 -5.50 3.73 -10.14
N LEU A 194 -4.38 3.12 -10.51
CA LEU A 194 -3.00 3.40 -10.07
C LEU A 194 -1.93 3.19 -11.17
N GLY A 195 -2.29 3.04 -12.44
CA GLY A 195 -1.32 2.84 -13.55
C GLY A 195 -1.95 2.99 -14.94
N LEU A 196 -1.17 2.77 -16.00
CA LEU A 196 -1.70 2.78 -17.37
C LEU A 196 -2.66 1.60 -17.61
N GLN A 197 -3.65 1.79 -18.47
CA GLN A 197 -4.47 0.68 -18.95
C GLN A 197 -3.61 -0.24 -19.83
N VAL A 198 -3.85 -1.55 -19.79
CA VAL A 198 -3.19 -2.48 -20.71
C VAL A 198 -3.62 -2.15 -22.14
N PRO A 199 -2.69 -1.95 -23.10
CA PRO A 199 -3.06 -1.61 -24.46
C PRO A 199 -3.99 -2.62 -25.15
N GLY A 200 -3.93 -3.90 -24.75
CA GLY A 200 -4.83 -4.95 -25.24
C GLY A 200 -6.31 -4.74 -24.92
N GLU A 201 -6.67 -3.93 -23.91
CA GLU A 201 -8.06 -3.65 -23.55
C GLU A 201 -8.76 -2.71 -24.56
N ASP A 202 -8.02 -1.77 -25.15
CA ASP A 202 -8.46 -0.90 -26.26
C ASP A 202 -7.32 -0.69 -27.25
N PRO A 203 -7.03 -1.67 -28.12
CA PRO A 203 -5.89 -1.60 -29.03
C PRO A 203 -5.96 -0.41 -29.99
N GLY A 204 -7.18 -0.06 -30.44
CA GLY A 204 -7.41 1.06 -31.34
C GLY A 204 -7.17 2.40 -30.66
N GLY A 205 -7.70 2.59 -29.45
CA GLY A 205 -7.50 3.80 -28.66
C GLY A 205 -6.05 3.99 -28.23
N ALA A 206 -5.38 2.92 -27.76
CA ALA A 206 -3.98 2.98 -27.34
C ALA A 206 -3.05 3.36 -28.52
N ALA A 207 -3.21 2.73 -29.68
CA ALA A 207 -2.42 3.07 -30.86
C ALA A 207 -2.64 4.51 -31.33
N ALA A 208 -3.89 4.98 -31.35
CA ALA A 208 -4.22 6.36 -31.71
C ALA A 208 -3.63 7.38 -30.70
N ALA A 209 -3.64 7.06 -29.40
CA ALA A 209 -3.03 7.91 -28.38
C ALA A 209 -1.51 8.03 -28.56
N VAL A 210 -0.82 6.92 -28.86
CA VAL A 210 0.63 6.91 -29.15
C VAL A 210 0.96 7.73 -30.40
N GLU A 211 0.18 7.61 -31.46
CA GLU A 211 0.35 8.41 -32.68
C GLU A 211 0.16 9.91 -32.40
N ALA A 212 -0.89 10.26 -31.65
CA ALA A 212 -1.17 11.64 -31.25
C ALA A 212 -0.05 12.23 -30.36
N LEU A 213 0.51 11.43 -29.44
CA LEU A 213 1.69 11.82 -28.66
C LEU A 213 2.90 12.07 -29.55
N GLY A 214 3.15 11.19 -30.53
CA GLY A 214 4.23 11.36 -31.50
C GLY A 214 4.12 12.67 -32.28
N ALA A 215 2.93 12.98 -32.80
CA ALA A 215 2.66 14.24 -33.49
C ALA A 215 2.83 15.47 -32.60
N LEU A 216 2.42 15.37 -31.32
CA LEU A 216 2.61 16.44 -30.33
C LEU A 216 4.10 16.70 -30.08
N MET A 217 4.91 15.64 -29.87
CA MET A 217 6.35 15.79 -29.67
C MET A 217 7.04 16.39 -30.89
N ALA A 218 6.71 15.92 -32.10
CA ALA A 218 7.26 16.44 -33.35
C ALA A 218 6.95 17.92 -33.59
N SER A 219 5.80 18.40 -33.10
CA SER A 219 5.36 19.79 -33.29
C SER A 219 5.93 20.76 -32.26
N HIS A 220 6.32 20.27 -31.08
CA HIS A 220 6.64 21.12 -29.93
C HIS A 220 8.06 20.96 -29.39
N LEU A 221 8.78 19.90 -29.76
CA LEU A 221 10.14 19.62 -29.33
C LEU A 221 11.11 19.65 -30.51
N ASP A 222 12.32 20.15 -30.27
CA ASP A 222 13.43 20.05 -31.21
C ASP A 222 14.01 18.63 -31.18
N LEU A 223 13.53 17.80 -32.11
CA LEU A 223 13.95 16.40 -32.22
C LEU A 223 15.38 16.24 -32.77
N ASP A 224 15.89 17.20 -33.53
CA ASP A 224 17.27 17.13 -34.03
C ASP A 224 18.25 17.45 -32.91
N ALA A 225 17.96 18.48 -32.09
CA ALA A 225 18.71 18.76 -30.88
C ALA A 225 18.66 17.58 -29.88
N LEU A 226 17.54 16.84 -29.79
CA LEU A 226 17.45 15.61 -29.00
C LEU A 226 18.43 14.54 -29.48
N VAL A 227 18.49 14.29 -30.80
CA VAL A 227 19.39 13.30 -31.38
C VAL A 227 20.85 13.71 -31.17
N ASP A 228 21.17 14.99 -31.34
CA ASP A 228 22.51 15.54 -31.05
C ASP A 228 22.89 15.39 -29.58
N LEU A 229 21.92 15.59 -28.67
CA LEU A 229 22.11 15.36 -27.24
C LEU A 229 22.40 13.89 -26.97
N ALA A 230 21.59 12.98 -27.53
CA ALA A 230 21.75 11.54 -27.38
C ALA A 230 23.10 11.03 -27.91
N ALA A 231 23.63 11.66 -28.97
CA ALA A 231 24.91 11.32 -29.56
C ALA A 231 26.12 11.68 -28.67
N ARG A 232 25.94 12.48 -27.61
CA ARG A 232 27.01 12.75 -26.62
C ARG A 232 27.35 11.50 -25.81
N ALA A 233 26.40 10.57 -25.67
CA ALA A 233 26.62 9.26 -25.06
C ALA A 233 27.77 8.53 -25.80
N GLY A 234 28.89 8.29 -25.10
CA GLY A 234 30.03 7.56 -25.67
C GLY A 234 31.16 8.41 -26.29
N SER A 235 31.18 9.73 -26.11
CA SER A 235 32.33 10.57 -26.49
C SER A 235 33.58 10.35 -25.60
N GLY A 236 33.44 9.70 -24.43
CA GLY A 236 34.55 9.27 -23.56
C GLY A 236 35.08 7.87 -23.88
N LYS A 237 36.39 7.65 -23.70
CA LYS A 237 37.11 6.41 -24.11
C LYS A 237 36.55 5.09 -23.53
N ASP A 238 35.77 5.12 -22.44
CA ASP A 238 35.37 3.95 -21.64
C ASP A 238 33.83 3.76 -21.42
N GLY A 239 32.95 4.33 -22.25
CA GLY A 239 31.48 4.17 -22.08
C GLY A 239 30.91 2.84 -22.63
N PRO A 240 29.76 2.35 -22.12
CA PRO A 240 29.14 1.11 -22.62
C PRO A 240 28.56 1.25 -24.03
N ALA A 241 28.35 2.48 -24.52
CA ALA A 241 28.12 2.73 -25.95
C ALA A 241 29.30 2.26 -26.84
N ARG A 242 30.51 2.07 -26.26
CA ARG A 242 31.64 1.40 -26.91
C ARG A 242 31.63 -0.12 -26.74
N ALA A 243 30.96 -0.67 -25.72
CA ALA A 243 30.71 -2.12 -25.62
C ALA A 243 29.75 -2.62 -26.72
N LEU A 244 29.07 -1.70 -27.42
CA LEU A 244 28.37 -1.94 -28.69
C LEU A 244 29.33 -2.10 -29.90
N ILE A 245 30.63 -1.83 -29.73
CA ILE A 245 31.64 -2.08 -30.76
C ILE A 245 32.11 -3.53 -30.64
N GLY A 246 31.32 -4.43 -31.22
CA GLY A 246 31.55 -5.87 -31.22
C GLY A 246 30.25 -6.64 -31.45
N PRO A 247 30.31 -7.97 -31.61
CA PRO A 247 29.09 -8.78 -31.58
C PRO A 247 28.40 -8.61 -30.22
N PRO A 248 27.05 -8.56 -30.18
CA PRO A 248 26.33 -8.43 -28.93
C PRO A 248 26.68 -9.59 -27.97
N PRO A 249 26.85 -9.32 -26.67
CA PRO A 249 27.17 -10.37 -25.71
C PRO A 249 26.02 -11.36 -25.63
N ALA A 250 26.34 -12.66 -25.67
CA ALA A 250 25.33 -13.70 -25.45
C ALA A 250 24.66 -13.53 -24.08
N PRO A 251 23.39 -13.96 -23.92
CA PRO A 251 22.75 -14.00 -22.61
C PRO A 251 23.65 -14.76 -21.61
N PRO A 252 23.81 -14.25 -20.38
CA PRO A 252 24.70 -14.85 -19.41
C PRO A 252 24.13 -16.20 -18.97
N LEU A 253 24.76 -17.30 -19.40
CA LEU A 253 24.44 -18.65 -18.92
C LEU A 253 25.61 -19.21 -18.13
N PRO A 254 25.33 -20.03 -17.10
CA PRO A 254 26.39 -20.69 -16.32
C PRO A 254 27.22 -21.69 -17.14
N TYR A 255 26.72 -22.15 -18.29
CA TYR A 255 27.43 -23.05 -19.20
C TYR A 255 27.10 -22.75 -20.67
N ARG A 256 27.87 -23.36 -21.58
CA ARG A 256 27.57 -23.39 -23.01
C ARG A 256 26.89 -24.71 -23.34
N LEU A 257 25.80 -24.65 -24.09
CA LEU A 257 25.13 -25.85 -24.60
C LEU A 257 26.10 -26.74 -25.39
N SER A 258 25.92 -28.06 -25.31
CA SER A 258 26.54 -29.00 -26.24
C SER A 258 25.94 -28.86 -27.65
N GLU A 259 26.55 -29.49 -28.66
CA GLU A 259 25.93 -29.53 -30.01
C GLU A 259 24.60 -30.30 -29.98
N GLU A 260 24.56 -31.42 -29.27
CA GLU A 260 23.36 -32.25 -29.09
C GLU A 260 22.22 -31.45 -28.43
N GLU A 261 22.53 -30.66 -27.41
CA GLU A 261 21.54 -29.81 -26.73
C GLU A 261 20.98 -28.70 -27.63
N ARG A 262 21.79 -28.20 -28.58
CA ARG A 262 21.36 -27.23 -29.59
C ARG A 262 20.52 -27.84 -30.69
N GLU A 263 20.84 -29.08 -31.10
CA GLU A 263 20.11 -29.79 -32.16
C GLU A 263 18.79 -30.41 -31.68
N ALA A 264 18.63 -30.62 -30.37
CA ALA A 264 17.42 -31.12 -29.74
C ALA A 264 16.82 -30.10 -28.75
N PRO A 265 16.18 -29.02 -29.23
CA PRO A 265 15.58 -28.02 -28.36
C PRO A 265 14.38 -28.58 -27.57
N VAL A 266 14.19 -28.06 -26.35
CA VAL A 266 13.09 -28.46 -25.48
C VAL A 266 11.92 -27.49 -25.66
N ARG A 267 10.76 -28.00 -26.06
CA ARG A 267 9.59 -27.16 -26.31
C ARG A 267 8.89 -26.76 -25.00
N ILE A 268 8.79 -25.46 -24.73
CA ILE A 268 8.11 -24.90 -23.55
C ILE A 268 6.96 -24.02 -24.03
N ALA A 269 5.73 -24.34 -23.60
CA ALA A 269 4.57 -23.52 -23.90
C ALA A 269 4.57 -22.24 -23.05
N VAL A 270 4.35 -21.07 -23.65
CA VAL A 270 4.26 -19.79 -22.93
C VAL A 270 2.89 -19.17 -23.18
N ALA A 271 2.10 -18.96 -22.13
CA ALA A 271 0.79 -18.33 -22.29
C ALA A 271 0.97 -16.84 -22.64
N ARG A 272 0.49 -16.38 -23.79
CA ARG A 272 0.65 -14.97 -24.19
C ARG A 272 -0.62 -14.46 -24.84
N ASP A 273 -1.38 -13.69 -24.07
CA ASP A 273 -2.63 -13.05 -24.46
C ASP A 273 -2.97 -11.90 -23.49
N GLU A 274 -4.19 -11.39 -23.54
CA GLU A 274 -4.67 -10.28 -22.70
C GLU A 274 -4.63 -10.62 -21.20
N ALA A 275 -4.85 -11.89 -20.84
CA ALA A 275 -4.79 -12.35 -19.45
C ALA A 275 -3.36 -12.62 -18.97
N PHE A 276 -2.46 -13.01 -19.87
CA PHE A 276 -1.06 -13.34 -19.60
C PHE A 276 -0.12 -12.46 -20.43
N CYS A 277 0.09 -11.22 -19.97
CA CYS A 277 0.85 -10.21 -20.69
C CYS A 277 2.09 -9.69 -19.95
N PHE A 278 2.37 -10.16 -18.73
CA PHE A 278 3.52 -9.69 -17.94
C PHE A 278 4.69 -10.68 -18.02
N TYR A 279 5.70 -10.29 -18.79
CA TYR A 279 6.94 -11.04 -18.97
C TYR A 279 8.13 -10.08 -19.04
N TYR A 280 9.22 -10.44 -18.37
CA TYR A 280 10.52 -9.88 -18.73
C TYR A 280 11.01 -10.54 -20.01
N HIS A 281 11.21 -9.76 -21.07
CA HIS A 281 11.76 -10.27 -22.33
C HIS A 281 13.11 -10.98 -22.14
N GLU A 282 13.92 -10.52 -21.18
CA GLU A 282 15.19 -11.15 -20.84
C GLU A 282 15.01 -12.56 -20.27
N ASN A 283 13.93 -12.86 -19.53
CA ASN A 283 13.66 -14.21 -19.05
C ASN A 283 13.42 -15.17 -20.23
N LEU A 284 12.64 -14.73 -21.21
CA LEU A 284 12.35 -15.52 -22.42
C LEU A 284 13.63 -15.76 -23.23
N ALA A 285 14.44 -14.71 -23.43
CA ALA A 285 15.73 -14.83 -24.11
C ALA A 285 16.72 -15.76 -23.39
N LEU A 286 16.71 -15.76 -22.04
CA LEU A 286 17.53 -16.68 -21.24
C LEU A 286 17.05 -18.12 -21.37
N LEU A 287 15.75 -18.38 -21.47
CA LEU A 287 15.21 -19.72 -21.74
C LEU A 287 15.62 -20.23 -23.12
N GLU A 288 15.48 -19.39 -24.15
CA GLU A 288 15.92 -19.74 -25.51
C GLU A 288 17.43 -20.01 -25.56
N ALA A 289 18.23 -19.15 -24.91
CA ALA A 289 19.66 -19.36 -24.81
C ALA A 289 20.02 -20.67 -24.07
N ALA A 290 19.21 -21.06 -23.09
CA ALA A 290 19.35 -22.32 -22.35
C ALA A 290 18.86 -23.56 -23.14
N GLY A 291 18.42 -23.38 -24.39
CA GLY A 291 18.03 -24.48 -25.29
C GLY A 291 16.53 -24.76 -25.33
N ALA A 292 15.69 -23.80 -24.91
CA ALA A 292 14.25 -23.89 -25.09
C ALA A 292 13.82 -23.42 -26.49
N GLU A 293 12.82 -24.10 -27.06
CA GLU A 293 11.98 -23.57 -28.13
C GLU A 293 10.67 -23.09 -27.48
N LEU A 294 10.40 -21.78 -27.53
CA LEU A 294 9.20 -21.21 -26.92
C LEU A 294 8.00 -21.33 -27.88
N VAL A 295 6.92 -21.93 -27.40
CA VAL A 295 5.66 -22.10 -28.13
C VAL A 295 4.59 -21.22 -27.49
N TYR A 296 4.32 -20.07 -28.08
CA TYR A 296 3.30 -19.15 -27.57
C TYR A 296 1.88 -19.67 -27.86
N PHE A 297 0.96 -19.50 -26.91
CA PHE A 297 -0.46 -19.83 -27.07
C PHE A 297 -1.34 -18.90 -26.24
N SER A 298 -2.60 -18.71 -26.64
CA SER A 298 -3.60 -17.99 -25.84
C SER A 298 -4.28 -18.92 -24.85
N ALA A 299 -4.19 -18.58 -23.56
CA ALA A 299 -4.95 -19.26 -22.52
C ALA A 299 -6.47 -18.98 -22.61
N LEU A 300 -6.85 -17.84 -23.18
CA LEU A 300 -8.25 -17.47 -23.40
C LEU A 300 -8.91 -18.28 -24.52
N HIS A 301 -8.16 -18.62 -25.57
CA HIS A 301 -8.75 -19.10 -26.83
C HIS A 301 -8.26 -20.47 -27.29
N GLU A 302 -7.12 -20.95 -26.80
CA GLU A 302 -6.48 -22.16 -27.31
C GLU A 302 -6.37 -23.24 -26.23
N PRO A 303 -6.40 -24.53 -26.62
CA PRO A 303 -5.99 -25.61 -25.72
C PRO A 303 -4.47 -25.60 -25.51
N LEU A 304 -3.98 -26.40 -24.55
CA LEU A 304 -2.54 -26.57 -24.34
C LEU A 304 -1.88 -27.13 -25.62
N PRO A 305 -0.81 -26.50 -26.15
CA PRO A 305 -0.08 -27.02 -27.30
C PRO A 305 0.47 -28.44 -27.07
N GLY A 306 0.41 -29.28 -28.10
CA GLY A 306 0.93 -30.64 -28.04
C GLY A 306 2.46 -30.71 -28.14
N GLY A 307 3.06 -31.77 -27.58
CA GLY A 307 4.50 -32.03 -27.71
C GLY A 307 5.40 -31.04 -26.96
N VAL A 308 4.88 -30.43 -25.89
CA VAL A 308 5.64 -29.56 -25.00
C VAL A 308 6.06 -30.31 -23.74
N ALA A 309 7.24 -29.99 -23.22
CA ALA A 309 7.81 -30.59 -22.03
C ALA A 309 7.58 -29.75 -20.76
N GLY A 310 7.33 -28.44 -20.94
CA GLY A 310 7.01 -27.52 -19.87
C GLY A 310 6.03 -26.43 -20.27
N VAL A 311 5.51 -25.72 -19.27
CA VAL A 311 4.60 -24.58 -19.42
C VAL A 311 5.08 -23.42 -18.53
N TYR A 312 5.16 -22.22 -19.10
CA TYR A 312 5.37 -20.97 -18.38
C TYR A 312 4.09 -20.12 -18.45
N LEU A 313 3.47 -19.90 -17.29
CA LEU A 313 2.32 -19.02 -17.11
C LEU A 313 2.80 -17.74 -16.39
N GLY A 314 3.05 -16.67 -17.14
CA GLY A 314 3.49 -15.40 -16.58
C GLY A 314 2.41 -14.65 -15.81
N GLY A 315 2.68 -13.39 -15.52
CA GLY A 315 1.70 -12.50 -14.89
C GLY A 315 0.68 -11.93 -15.87
N GLY A 316 -0.19 -11.10 -15.32
CA GLY A 316 -1.23 -10.37 -16.04
C GLY A 316 -2.45 -10.25 -15.15
N TYR A 317 -3.62 -10.14 -15.76
CA TYR A 317 -4.88 -9.89 -15.08
C TYR A 317 -5.93 -10.97 -15.36
N PRO A 318 -5.67 -12.25 -15.04
CA PRO A 318 -6.62 -13.34 -15.29
C PRO A 318 -7.98 -13.13 -14.60
N GLU A 319 -8.04 -12.36 -13.51
CA GLU A 319 -9.29 -11.97 -12.86
C GLU A 319 -10.21 -11.15 -13.77
N LEU A 320 -9.67 -10.34 -14.68
CA LEU A 320 -10.46 -9.55 -15.62
C LEU A 320 -11.03 -10.40 -16.76
N HIS A 321 -10.45 -11.58 -16.96
CA HIS A 321 -10.84 -12.54 -17.99
C HIS A 321 -11.31 -13.86 -17.37
N ALA A 322 -11.77 -13.83 -16.12
CA ALA A 322 -12.12 -15.02 -15.35
C ALA A 322 -13.22 -15.86 -16.03
N GLN A 323 -14.14 -15.21 -16.74
CA GLN A 323 -15.21 -15.87 -17.47
C GLN A 323 -14.69 -16.66 -18.67
N GLU A 324 -13.85 -16.05 -19.50
CA GLU A 324 -13.24 -16.63 -20.68
C GLU A 324 -12.32 -17.80 -20.29
N LEU A 325 -11.44 -17.59 -19.30
CA LEU A 325 -10.55 -18.61 -18.75
C LEU A 325 -11.33 -19.81 -18.19
N SER A 326 -12.43 -19.55 -17.48
CA SER A 326 -13.30 -20.61 -16.96
C SER A 326 -13.99 -21.40 -18.08
N LYS A 327 -14.40 -20.74 -19.17
CA LYS A 327 -15.01 -21.40 -20.35
C LYS A 327 -14.03 -22.28 -21.12
N ASN A 328 -12.72 -22.01 -21.07
CA ASN A 328 -11.71 -22.85 -21.72
C ASN A 328 -11.46 -24.16 -20.94
N THR A 329 -12.49 -25.03 -20.89
CA THR A 329 -12.46 -26.31 -20.17
C THR A 329 -11.39 -27.26 -20.71
N ALA A 330 -11.09 -27.18 -22.01
CA ALA A 330 -10.07 -27.99 -22.67
C ALA A 330 -8.67 -27.67 -22.10
N LEU A 331 -8.31 -26.38 -22.03
CA LEU A 331 -7.03 -25.96 -21.45
C LEU A 331 -6.97 -26.28 -19.96
N ARG A 332 -8.01 -25.98 -19.18
CA ARG A 332 -8.02 -26.23 -17.74
C ARG A 332 -7.84 -27.71 -17.42
N ALA A 333 -8.56 -28.59 -18.11
CA ALA A 333 -8.40 -30.03 -17.95
C ALA A 333 -7.02 -30.51 -18.43
N GLY A 334 -6.53 -29.99 -19.56
CA GLY A 334 -5.22 -30.30 -20.12
C GLY A 334 -4.07 -29.95 -19.18
N LEU A 335 -4.04 -28.74 -18.63
CA LEU A 335 -3.03 -28.27 -17.67
C LEU A 335 -3.04 -29.09 -16.37
N LYS A 336 -4.23 -29.38 -15.84
CA LYS A 336 -4.36 -30.20 -14.63
C LYS A 336 -3.81 -31.61 -14.85
N ALA A 337 -4.14 -32.24 -15.99
CA ALA A 337 -3.63 -33.56 -16.35
C ALA A 337 -2.13 -33.54 -16.64
N PHE A 338 -1.62 -32.51 -17.30
CA PHE A 338 -0.19 -32.30 -17.56
C PHE A 338 0.61 -32.21 -16.26
N SER A 339 0.17 -31.40 -15.30
CA SER A 339 0.76 -31.31 -13.96
C SER A 339 0.72 -32.66 -13.22
N ALA A 340 -0.44 -33.35 -13.27
CA ALA A 340 -0.61 -34.64 -12.61
C ALA A 340 0.29 -35.75 -13.19
N ALA A 341 0.58 -35.69 -14.50
CA ALA A 341 1.47 -36.61 -15.21
C ALA A 341 2.97 -36.29 -15.02
N GLY A 342 3.31 -35.25 -14.23
CA GLY A 342 4.70 -34.88 -13.93
C GLY A 342 5.28 -33.80 -14.85
N GLY A 343 4.45 -33.12 -15.62
CA GLY A 343 4.88 -32.02 -16.48
C GLY A 343 5.37 -30.82 -15.66
N VAL A 344 6.37 -30.11 -16.21
CA VAL A 344 6.96 -28.95 -15.55
C VAL A 344 6.09 -27.72 -15.80
N ILE A 345 5.62 -27.05 -14.74
CA ILE A 345 4.88 -25.80 -14.87
C ILE A 345 5.50 -24.76 -13.96
N TYR A 346 5.89 -23.62 -14.52
CA TYR A 346 6.28 -22.43 -13.76
C TYR A 346 5.21 -21.35 -13.94
N ALA A 347 4.73 -20.81 -12.82
CA ALA A 347 3.64 -19.83 -12.82
C ALA A 347 3.93 -18.63 -11.92
N GLU A 348 3.71 -17.43 -12.43
CA GLU A 348 3.93 -16.16 -11.73
C GLU A 348 2.64 -15.34 -11.64
N CYS A 349 2.33 -14.77 -10.48
CA CYS A 349 1.17 -13.90 -10.21
C CYS A 349 -0.14 -14.38 -10.86
N GLY A 350 -0.47 -13.87 -12.04
CA GLY A 350 -1.61 -14.32 -12.85
C GLY A 350 -1.62 -15.83 -13.08
N GLY A 351 -0.46 -16.43 -13.34
CA GLY A 351 -0.30 -17.88 -13.42
C GLY A 351 -0.72 -18.60 -12.14
N LEU A 352 -0.36 -18.08 -10.96
CA LEU A 352 -0.80 -18.64 -9.67
C LEU A 352 -2.32 -18.57 -9.52
N ILE A 353 -2.92 -17.43 -9.89
CA ILE A 353 -4.37 -17.25 -9.87
C ILE A 353 -5.04 -18.29 -10.77
N PHE A 354 -4.55 -18.50 -11.98
CA PHE A 354 -5.12 -19.46 -12.92
C PHE A 354 -4.91 -20.92 -12.50
N LEU A 355 -3.82 -21.25 -11.79
CA LEU A 355 -3.58 -22.59 -11.26
C LEU A 355 -4.34 -22.91 -9.97
N SER A 356 -4.93 -21.90 -9.31
CA SER A 356 -5.84 -22.07 -8.18
C SER A 356 -7.11 -22.84 -8.55
N ARG A 357 -7.92 -23.24 -7.57
CA ARG A 357 -9.20 -23.91 -7.86
C ARG A 357 -10.25 -22.98 -8.44
N ALA A 358 -10.22 -21.72 -8.05
CA ALA A 358 -11.17 -20.70 -8.44
C ALA A 358 -10.62 -19.29 -8.16
N VAL A 359 -11.07 -18.33 -8.95
CA VAL A 359 -10.87 -16.90 -8.71
C VAL A 359 -12.22 -16.23 -8.52
N GLN A 360 -12.28 -15.28 -7.58
CA GLN A 360 -13.42 -14.40 -7.39
C GLN A 360 -13.02 -12.97 -7.83
N PRO A 361 -13.51 -12.50 -8.99
CA PRO A 361 -13.05 -11.24 -9.59
C PRO A 361 -13.62 -9.99 -8.92
N GLU A 362 -14.59 -10.14 -8.02
CA GLU A 362 -15.18 -9.04 -7.25
C GLU A 362 -15.45 -9.51 -5.82
N GLU A 363 -15.29 -8.65 -4.82
CA GLU A 363 -15.45 -9.01 -3.39
C GLU A 363 -16.84 -9.61 -3.04
N HIS A 364 -17.85 -9.35 -3.87
CA HIS A 364 -19.21 -9.87 -3.77
C HIS A 364 -19.70 -10.67 -5.01
N GLY A 365 -18.80 -10.98 -5.94
CA GLY A 365 -19.08 -11.75 -7.15
C GLY A 365 -19.09 -13.27 -6.93
N GLY A 366 -19.52 -13.99 -7.97
CA GLY A 366 -19.46 -15.46 -8.00
C GLY A 366 -18.06 -16.00 -8.27
N ASP A 367 -17.83 -17.26 -7.91
CA ASP A 367 -16.57 -17.95 -8.15
C ASP A 367 -16.49 -18.44 -9.61
N PHE A 368 -15.35 -18.19 -10.25
CA PHE A 368 -15.04 -18.74 -11.56
C PHE A 368 -14.07 -19.91 -11.40
N PRO A 369 -14.46 -21.13 -11.83
CA PRO A 369 -13.57 -22.28 -11.81
C PRO A 369 -12.29 -22.05 -12.62
N MET A 370 -11.15 -22.31 -11.99
CA MET A 370 -9.83 -22.21 -12.59
C MET A 370 -9.26 -23.64 -12.82
N VAL A 371 -7.94 -23.80 -12.99
CA VAL A 371 -7.35 -25.12 -13.33
C VAL A 371 -7.46 -26.10 -12.14
N GLY A 372 -7.27 -25.61 -10.92
CA GLY A 372 -7.35 -26.43 -9.71
C GLY A 372 -6.22 -27.45 -9.57
N VAL A 373 -4.99 -27.03 -9.90
CA VAL A 373 -3.76 -27.72 -9.46
C VAL A 373 -3.56 -27.48 -7.97
N PHE A 374 -3.74 -26.23 -7.52
CA PHE A 374 -3.74 -25.87 -6.12
C PHE A 374 -5.15 -25.84 -5.55
N GLY A 375 -5.30 -26.37 -4.33
CA GLY A 375 -6.59 -26.47 -3.65
C GLY A 375 -7.10 -25.17 -3.04
N PHE A 376 -6.35 -24.06 -3.12
CA PHE A 376 -6.78 -22.75 -2.60
C PHE A 376 -7.56 -21.95 -3.66
N LYS A 377 -8.24 -20.90 -3.20
CA LYS A 377 -8.95 -19.92 -4.03
C LYS A 377 -8.25 -18.57 -3.95
N THR A 378 -8.38 -17.74 -4.99
CA THR A 378 -7.94 -16.34 -4.95
C THR A 378 -9.13 -15.37 -5.04
N VAL A 379 -9.01 -14.21 -4.41
CA VAL A 379 -10.04 -13.16 -4.40
C VAL A 379 -9.40 -11.84 -4.76
N LEU A 380 -10.01 -11.09 -5.68
CA LEU A 380 -9.62 -9.72 -5.97
C LEU A 380 -9.95 -8.81 -4.78
N THR A 381 -8.98 -8.00 -4.36
CA THR A 381 -9.10 -7.05 -3.26
C THR A 381 -8.94 -5.61 -3.76
N HIS A 382 -9.28 -4.64 -2.92
CA HIS A 382 -9.13 -3.22 -3.22
C HIS A 382 -7.70 -2.69 -2.98
N ARG A 383 -6.81 -3.49 -2.37
CA ARG A 383 -5.44 -3.07 -2.07
C ARG A 383 -4.45 -3.71 -3.02
N MET A 384 -3.65 -2.88 -3.67
CA MET A 384 -2.50 -3.33 -4.44
C MET A 384 -1.35 -3.71 -3.51
N THR A 385 -0.75 -4.87 -3.74
CA THR A 385 0.55 -5.23 -3.20
C THR A 385 1.58 -5.04 -4.31
N MET A 386 2.56 -4.16 -4.05
CA MET A 386 3.67 -3.91 -4.97
C MET A 386 4.97 -3.72 -4.21
N GLY A 387 6.08 -4.20 -4.76
CA GLY A 387 7.42 -3.86 -4.29
C GLY A 387 8.48 -4.86 -4.71
N TYR A 388 9.74 -4.47 -4.55
CA TYR A 388 10.88 -5.35 -4.74
C TYR A 388 10.92 -6.47 -3.69
N VAL A 389 11.35 -7.65 -4.13
CA VAL A 389 11.45 -8.83 -3.29
C VAL A 389 12.70 -9.63 -3.65
N GLU A 390 13.40 -10.08 -2.62
CA GLU A 390 14.47 -11.07 -2.74
C GLU A 390 13.91 -12.40 -2.25
N VAL A 391 14.09 -13.47 -3.03
CA VAL A 391 13.67 -14.82 -2.67
C VAL A 391 14.89 -15.66 -2.35
N GLU A 392 14.75 -16.56 -1.39
CA GLU A 392 15.70 -17.63 -1.11
C GLU A 392 14.97 -18.97 -1.19
N THR A 393 15.54 -19.90 -1.96
CA THR A 393 14.95 -21.23 -2.11
C THR A 393 15.28 -22.10 -0.90
N THR A 394 14.27 -22.56 -0.17
CA THR A 394 14.44 -23.39 1.04
C THR A 394 14.40 -24.89 0.75
N LYS A 395 13.82 -25.30 -0.38
CA LYS A 395 13.66 -26.70 -0.81
C LYS A 395 13.83 -26.81 -2.32
N ASN A 396 14.19 -27.99 -2.81
CA ASN A 396 14.27 -28.24 -4.25
C ASN A 396 12.95 -27.84 -4.94
N SER A 397 13.06 -27.06 -6.01
CA SER A 397 11.96 -26.71 -6.91
C SER A 397 12.38 -26.93 -8.36
N VAL A 398 11.44 -26.89 -9.30
CA VAL A 398 11.74 -27.00 -10.74
C VAL A 398 12.51 -25.79 -11.29
N LEU A 399 12.53 -24.68 -10.55
CA LEU A 399 13.16 -23.43 -10.98
C LEU A 399 14.54 -23.23 -10.34
N MET A 400 14.77 -23.80 -9.15
CA MET A 400 15.94 -23.46 -8.35
C MET A 400 16.29 -24.52 -7.31
N ALA A 401 17.59 -24.74 -7.12
CA ALA A 401 18.15 -25.52 -6.02
C ALA A 401 18.11 -24.76 -4.66
N PRO A 402 18.08 -25.47 -3.51
CA PRO A 402 18.12 -24.90 -2.17
C PRO A 402 19.33 -23.97 -1.94
N GLY A 403 19.10 -22.90 -1.20
CA GLY A 403 20.11 -21.92 -0.79
C GLY A 403 20.47 -20.90 -1.86
N ARG A 404 19.87 -20.96 -3.06
CA ARG A 404 20.03 -19.92 -4.07
C ARG A 404 19.08 -18.75 -3.83
N THR A 405 19.53 -17.57 -4.21
CA THR A 405 18.76 -16.34 -4.14
C THR A 405 18.45 -15.79 -5.53
N ALA A 406 17.29 -15.17 -5.67
CA ALA A 406 16.92 -14.41 -6.86
C ALA A 406 16.13 -13.17 -6.47
N ARG A 407 16.03 -12.22 -7.40
CA ARG A 407 15.33 -10.95 -7.20
C ARG A 407 14.22 -10.77 -8.20
N GLY A 408 13.21 -10.05 -7.77
CA GLY A 408 12.02 -9.80 -8.55
C GLY A 408 11.15 -8.72 -7.93
N GLN A 409 9.89 -8.72 -8.35
CA GLN A 409 8.87 -7.87 -7.76
C GLN A 409 7.60 -8.65 -7.44
N VAL A 410 6.82 -8.11 -6.52
CA VAL A 410 5.42 -8.45 -6.33
C VAL A 410 4.59 -7.36 -6.99
N PHE A 411 3.53 -7.74 -7.71
CA PHE A 411 2.53 -6.83 -8.26
C PHE A 411 1.19 -7.57 -8.42
N HIS A 412 0.27 -7.41 -7.48
CA HIS A 412 -1.07 -8.02 -7.56
C HIS A 412 -2.11 -7.29 -6.72
N TYR A 413 -3.38 -7.52 -7.06
CA TYR A 413 -4.54 -7.07 -6.28
C TYR A 413 -5.26 -8.23 -5.58
N THR A 414 -4.81 -9.47 -5.75
CA THR A 414 -5.49 -10.65 -5.22
C THR A 414 -4.89 -11.17 -3.92
N GLU A 415 -5.69 -11.84 -3.10
CA GLU A 415 -5.22 -12.60 -1.94
C GLU A 415 -5.60 -14.08 -2.07
N ILE A 416 -4.79 -14.97 -1.51
CA ILE A 416 -5.14 -16.38 -1.34
C ILE A 416 -6.07 -16.50 -0.13
N VAL A 417 -7.20 -17.16 -0.32
CA VAL A 417 -8.17 -17.44 0.75
C VAL A 417 -8.43 -18.95 0.86
N GLU A 418 -8.95 -19.36 2.02
CA GLU A 418 -9.35 -20.75 2.29
C GLU A 418 -8.19 -21.77 2.19
N GLU A 419 -6.99 -21.38 2.61
CA GLU A 419 -5.81 -22.24 2.68
C GLU A 419 -6.02 -23.51 3.53
N HIS A 420 -6.90 -23.44 4.55
CA HIS A 420 -7.19 -24.53 5.50
C HIS A 420 -7.87 -25.76 4.88
N VAL A 421 -8.33 -25.67 3.63
CA VAL A 421 -8.91 -26.80 2.88
C VAL A 421 -7.85 -27.85 2.52
N VAL A 422 -6.55 -27.64 2.81
CA VAL A 422 -5.50 -28.66 2.57
C VAL A 422 -4.85 -29.17 3.86
N ALA A 423 -4.78 -28.37 4.93
CA ALA A 423 -4.24 -28.83 6.22
C ALA A 423 -5.17 -29.82 6.96
N SER A 424 -6.47 -29.81 6.65
CA SER A 424 -7.48 -30.69 7.27
C SER A 424 -7.94 -31.86 6.38
N VAL A 425 -7.45 -31.97 5.14
CA VAL A 425 -7.84 -33.04 4.20
C VAL A 425 -6.94 -34.29 4.29
N ALA A 426 -6.11 -34.39 5.34
CA ALA A 426 -5.53 -35.68 5.72
C ALA A 426 -6.59 -36.73 6.13
N GLN A 427 -7.88 -36.38 6.23
CA GLN A 427 -8.95 -37.31 6.66
C GLN A 427 -10.22 -37.37 5.79
N HIS A 428 -10.31 -36.69 4.64
CA HIS A 428 -11.44 -36.89 3.72
C HIS A 428 -10.99 -37.51 2.40
N LYS A 429 -11.13 -38.84 2.29
CA LYS A 429 -11.12 -39.56 1.01
C LYS A 429 -12.32 -39.08 0.19
N GLY A 430 -12.11 -38.14 -0.74
CA GLY A 430 -13.20 -37.64 -1.58
C GLY A 430 -12.78 -36.76 -2.75
N ASP A 431 -11.92 -35.77 -2.55
CA ASP A 431 -11.48 -34.87 -3.62
C ASP A 431 -9.96 -34.70 -3.61
N ALA A 432 -9.31 -35.15 -4.68
CA ALA A 432 -7.87 -35.27 -4.82
C ALA A 432 -7.16 -33.90 -5.05
N GLY A 433 -7.10 -33.06 -4.01
CA GLY A 433 -6.13 -31.97 -3.94
C GLY A 433 -4.81 -32.48 -3.35
N ALA A 434 -3.73 -32.48 -4.14
CA ALA A 434 -2.41 -32.82 -3.60
C ALA A 434 -1.97 -31.74 -2.60
N ALA A 435 -1.41 -32.15 -1.45
CA ALA A 435 -0.81 -31.21 -0.52
C ALA A 435 0.34 -30.47 -1.21
N TRP A 436 0.28 -29.14 -1.24
CA TRP A 436 1.35 -28.31 -1.75
C TRP A 436 2.38 -28.04 -0.66
N VAL A 437 3.61 -27.74 -1.07
CA VAL A 437 4.69 -27.31 -0.17
C VAL A 437 5.18 -25.94 -0.61
N SER A 438 5.53 -25.09 0.34
CA SER A 438 6.30 -23.88 0.02
C SER A 438 7.77 -24.24 -0.19
N THR A 439 8.38 -23.63 -1.21
CA THR A 439 9.79 -23.78 -1.59
C THR A 439 10.60 -22.50 -1.45
N TYR A 440 9.97 -21.35 -1.21
CA TYR A 440 10.65 -20.05 -1.05
C TYR A 440 10.39 -19.44 0.32
N THR A 441 11.39 -18.72 0.82
CA THR A 441 11.17 -17.54 1.65
C THR A 441 11.33 -16.31 0.77
N ALA A 442 10.49 -15.31 0.99
CA ALA A 442 10.51 -14.07 0.26
C ALA A 442 10.67 -12.92 1.25
N ARG A 443 11.63 -12.04 0.99
CA ARG A 443 11.94 -10.87 1.80
C ARG A 443 11.58 -9.61 1.02
N PRO A 444 10.43 -8.98 1.31
CA PRO A 444 10.08 -7.70 0.72
C PRO A 444 11.07 -6.62 1.13
N GLN A 445 11.35 -5.67 0.25
CA GLN A 445 12.40 -4.67 0.45
C GLN A 445 11.83 -3.32 0.86
N PHE A 446 11.18 -3.29 2.02
CA PHE A 446 10.72 -2.05 2.63
C PHE A 446 10.93 -2.07 4.15
N PRO A 447 11.03 -0.90 4.82
CA PRO A 447 11.31 -0.83 6.25
C PRO A 447 10.27 -1.60 7.09
N GLY A 448 10.76 -2.53 7.93
CA GLY A 448 9.91 -3.33 8.81
C GLY A 448 9.19 -4.50 8.12
N ALA A 449 9.54 -4.85 6.88
CA ALA A 449 9.03 -6.04 6.22
C ALA A 449 9.46 -7.32 6.94
N GLU A 450 8.50 -8.22 7.19
CA GLU A 450 8.77 -9.58 7.65
C GLU A 450 8.96 -10.53 6.46
N GLU A 451 9.71 -11.61 6.67
CA GLU A 451 9.80 -12.67 5.67
C GLU A 451 8.47 -13.39 5.52
N VAL A 452 8.10 -13.65 4.27
CA VAL A 452 6.87 -14.36 3.93
C VAL A 452 7.20 -15.68 3.23
N VAL A 453 6.36 -16.67 3.47
CA VAL A 453 6.47 -18.00 2.89
C VAL A 453 5.83 -17.98 1.50
N GLU A 454 6.57 -18.47 0.50
CA GLU A 454 6.16 -18.44 -0.92
C GLU A 454 6.67 -19.67 -1.71
N GLY A 455 6.48 -19.72 -3.03
CA GLY A 455 6.86 -20.82 -3.90
C GLY A 455 5.99 -22.05 -3.68
N PHE A 456 4.70 -21.95 -3.98
CA PHE A 456 3.76 -23.05 -3.83
C PHE A 456 4.05 -24.13 -4.88
N SER A 457 4.44 -25.31 -4.42
CA SER A 457 4.83 -26.43 -5.28
C SER A 457 3.96 -27.67 -5.08
N VAL A 458 3.55 -28.28 -6.20
CA VAL A 458 2.90 -29.59 -6.29
C VAL A 458 3.61 -30.38 -7.39
N ARG A 459 4.31 -31.47 -7.03
CA ARG A 459 5.15 -32.23 -7.97
C ARG A 459 6.13 -31.29 -8.70
N ASN A 460 6.05 -31.22 -10.02
CA ASN A 460 6.88 -30.38 -10.90
C ASN A 460 6.18 -29.06 -11.28
N THR A 461 5.12 -28.67 -10.58
CA THR A 461 4.43 -27.39 -10.76
C THR A 461 4.79 -26.46 -9.62
N LEU A 462 5.25 -25.25 -9.95
CA LEU A 462 5.64 -24.21 -9.03
C LEU A 462 4.88 -22.93 -9.39
N ALA A 463 4.21 -22.33 -8.41
CA ALA A 463 3.48 -21.08 -8.54
C ALA A 463 3.86 -20.09 -7.44
N SER A 464 3.93 -18.81 -7.79
CA SER A 464 4.27 -17.72 -6.87
C SER A 464 3.62 -16.43 -7.32
N TYR A 465 3.28 -15.50 -6.42
CA TYR A 465 2.94 -14.11 -6.74
C TYR A 465 4.14 -13.27 -7.23
N ILE A 466 5.35 -13.80 -7.11
CA ILE A 466 6.58 -13.07 -7.41
C ILE A 466 6.93 -13.21 -8.89
N HIS A 467 7.18 -12.07 -9.53
CA HIS A 467 7.80 -11.96 -10.85
C HIS A 467 9.31 -11.95 -10.72
N LEU A 468 9.94 -13.10 -10.92
CA LEU A 468 11.40 -13.20 -10.85
C LEU A 468 12.03 -12.69 -12.13
N HIS A 469 13.09 -11.90 -12.00
CA HIS A 469 13.92 -11.54 -13.14
C HIS A 469 15.10 -12.51 -13.22
N PHE A 470 15.15 -13.38 -14.23
CA PHE A 470 16.15 -14.45 -14.35
C PHE A 470 17.57 -13.90 -14.50
N GLY A 471 17.74 -12.69 -15.01
CA GLY A 471 19.04 -11.99 -14.94
C GLY A 471 19.64 -11.83 -13.54
N SER A 472 18.84 -11.91 -12.46
CA SER A 472 19.32 -11.87 -11.07
C SER A 472 19.95 -13.20 -10.62
N CYS A 473 19.56 -14.31 -11.24
CA CYS A 473 20.14 -15.64 -11.09
C CYS A 473 19.90 -16.42 -12.39
N PRO A 474 20.83 -16.35 -13.36
CA PRO A 474 20.60 -16.92 -14.69
C PRO A 474 20.43 -18.45 -14.71
N GLU A 475 20.88 -19.13 -13.66
CA GLU A 475 20.68 -20.56 -13.47
C GLU A 475 19.20 -20.97 -13.46
N LEU A 476 18.28 -20.05 -13.13
CA LEU A 476 16.83 -20.30 -13.13
C LEU A 476 16.34 -20.76 -14.50
N ALA A 477 16.84 -20.13 -15.57
CA ALA A 477 16.49 -20.50 -16.94
C ALA A 477 17.02 -21.90 -17.27
N SER A 478 18.28 -22.18 -16.95
CA SER A 478 18.88 -23.48 -17.23
C SER A 478 18.29 -24.62 -16.42
N ASP A 479 17.94 -24.37 -15.16
CA ASP A 479 17.33 -25.38 -14.29
C ASP A 479 15.93 -25.74 -14.79
N LEU A 480 15.14 -24.73 -15.20
CA LEU A 480 13.82 -24.96 -15.77
C LEU A 480 13.90 -25.76 -17.07
N VAL A 481 14.83 -25.41 -17.98
CA VAL A 481 15.01 -26.15 -19.24
C VAL A 481 15.52 -27.57 -18.98
N ALA A 482 16.45 -27.76 -18.04
CA ALA A 482 16.95 -29.08 -17.67
C ALA A 482 15.85 -29.97 -17.08
N ALA A 483 14.99 -29.41 -16.22
CA ALA A 483 13.83 -30.11 -15.67
C ALA A 483 12.85 -30.53 -16.78
N CYS A 484 12.61 -29.66 -17.76
CA CYS A 484 11.78 -29.97 -18.92
C CYS A 484 12.42 -31.05 -19.81
N ARG A 485 13.74 -31.02 -20.01
CA ARG A 485 14.48 -31.99 -20.83
C ARG A 485 14.35 -33.43 -20.30
N ALA A 486 14.20 -33.58 -18.97
CA ALA A 486 14.03 -34.87 -18.32
C ALA A 486 12.59 -35.44 -18.42
N ALA A 487 11.63 -34.69 -18.97
CA ALA A 487 10.23 -35.06 -18.98
C ALA A 487 9.87 -36.04 -20.13
N ASP A 488 8.97 -36.99 -19.86
CA ASP A 488 8.41 -37.88 -20.88
C ASP A 488 7.28 -37.17 -21.66
N VAL A 489 7.67 -36.45 -22.72
CA VAL A 489 6.77 -35.65 -23.56
C VAL A 489 5.61 -36.46 -24.14
N ALA A 490 5.81 -37.74 -24.46
CA ALA A 490 4.75 -38.58 -25.03
C ALA A 490 3.64 -38.85 -24.00
N THR A 491 4.04 -39.20 -22.77
CA THR A 491 3.10 -39.39 -21.66
C THR A 491 2.37 -38.09 -21.31
N LEU A 492 3.10 -36.97 -21.24
CA LEU A 492 2.51 -35.66 -20.96
C LEU A 492 1.49 -35.25 -22.01
N HIS A 493 1.84 -35.43 -23.30
CA HIS A 493 0.95 -35.12 -24.41
C HIS A 493 -0.33 -35.96 -24.37
N ALA A 494 -0.20 -37.28 -24.17
CA ALA A 494 -1.34 -38.18 -24.10
C ALA A 494 -2.29 -37.82 -22.94
N ALA A 495 -1.74 -37.48 -21.77
CA ALA A 495 -2.52 -37.07 -20.61
C ALA A 495 -3.29 -35.76 -20.87
N ALA A 496 -2.59 -34.73 -21.38
CA ALA A 496 -3.20 -33.42 -21.63
C ALA A 496 -4.30 -33.49 -22.71
N VAL A 497 -4.03 -34.15 -23.84
CA VAL A 497 -5.00 -34.29 -24.94
C VAL A 497 -6.18 -35.16 -24.55
N GLY A 498 -5.95 -36.25 -23.82
CA GLY A 498 -7.01 -37.11 -23.30
C GLY A 498 -7.99 -36.35 -22.40
N ALA A 499 -7.45 -35.57 -21.46
CA ALA A 499 -8.25 -34.74 -20.55
C ALA A 499 -9.00 -33.62 -21.28
N ALA A 500 -8.34 -32.94 -22.23
CA ALA A 500 -8.98 -31.90 -23.04
C ALA A 500 -10.16 -32.45 -23.86
N ARG A 501 -9.99 -33.62 -24.50
CA ARG A 501 -11.07 -34.28 -25.26
C ARG A 501 -12.24 -34.67 -24.36
N ALA A 502 -11.97 -35.21 -23.17
CA ALA A 502 -13.01 -35.57 -22.21
C ALA A 502 -13.79 -34.33 -21.74
N ALA A 503 -13.11 -33.21 -21.47
CA ALA A 503 -13.72 -31.96 -21.06
C ALA A 503 -14.62 -31.35 -22.15
N LEU A 504 -14.16 -31.37 -23.41
CA LEU A 504 -14.95 -30.93 -24.55
C LEU A 504 -16.18 -31.80 -24.76
N ALA A 505 -16.05 -33.13 -24.66
CA ALA A 505 -17.17 -34.06 -24.77
C ALA A 505 -18.23 -33.80 -23.68
N ALA A 506 -17.80 -33.58 -22.44
CA ALA A 506 -18.71 -33.26 -21.32
C ALA A 506 -19.46 -31.95 -21.53
N ALA A 507 -18.84 -30.93 -22.13
CA ALA A 507 -19.48 -29.65 -22.45
C ALA A 507 -20.53 -29.75 -23.56
N THR A 508 -20.44 -30.77 -24.43
CA THR A 508 -21.39 -30.99 -25.54
C THR A 508 -22.57 -31.90 -25.21
N MET A 509 -22.58 -32.55 -24.04
CA MET A 509 -23.72 -33.40 -23.63
C MET A 509 -24.89 -32.53 -23.12
N PRO A 510 -26.12 -32.69 -23.65
CA PRO A 510 -27.27 -31.98 -23.11
C PRO A 510 -27.51 -32.44 -21.66
N ALA A 511 -27.79 -31.48 -20.77
CA ALA A 511 -28.11 -31.75 -19.37
C ALA A 511 -29.27 -32.75 -19.28
N VAL A 512 -28.95 -34.00 -18.93
CA VAL A 512 -29.97 -35.03 -18.69
C VAL A 512 -30.68 -34.64 -17.39
N PRO A 513 -32.01 -34.44 -17.37
CA PRO A 513 -32.73 -34.19 -16.13
C PRO A 513 -32.53 -35.39 -15.21
N SER A 514 -32.05 -35.18 -14.00
CA SER A 514 -31.87 -36.23 -13.01
C SER A 514 -33.22 -36.90 -12.74
N ARG A 515 -33.32 -38.19 -13.09
CA ARG A 515 -34.47 -39.04 -12.76
C ARG A 515 -34.53 -39.19 -11.24
N GLY A 516 -35.45 -38.47 -10.61
CA GLY A 516 -35.93 -38.78 -9.26
C GLY A 516 -36.50 -40.19 -9.22
N SER A 517 -36.09 -40.95 -8.21
CA SER A 517 -36.54 -42.29 -7.89
C SER A 517 -38.07 -42.36 -7.79
N MET A 518 -38.67 -43.27 -8.55
CA MET A 518 -40.04 -43.77 -8.32
C MET A 518 -40.15 -44.36 -6.91
N TYR A 519 -41.25 -44.07 -6.20
CA TYR A 519 -42.22 -45.06 -5.71
C TYR A 519 -43.43 -44.32 -5.09
N GLY A 520 -44.63 -44.61 -5.58
CA GLY A 520 -45.88 -44.13 -4.97
C GLY A 520 -47.02 -43.94 -5.97
N VAL A 521 -47.60 -45.03 -6.46
CA VAL A 521 -48.81 -45.04 -7.31
C VAL A 521 -50.06 -44.74 -6.46
N ARG A 522 -50.99 -43.96 -7.05
CA ARG A 522 -52.47 -43.88 -6.91
C ARG A 522 -52.88 -42.41 -6.78
N SER A 523 -53.91 -41.86 -7.44
CA SER A 523 -54.85 -42.26 -8.50
C SER A 523 -55.67 -41.00 -8.81
N SER A 524 -55.88 -40.71 -10.09
CA SER A 524 -57.07 -40.10 -10.74
C SER A 524 -57.88 -38.96 -10.08
N ASN A 525 -58.14 -37.94 -10.94
CA ASN A 525 -59.25 -36.97 -10.95
C ASN A 525 -59.16 -35.84 -9.89
N ASP A 526 -59.35 -34.53 -10.15
CA ASP A 526 -60.24 -33.84 -11.08
C ASP A 526 -59.73 -32.43 -11.49
N LEU A 527 -60.09 -32.03 -12.72
CA LEU A 527 -60.58 -30.74 -13.25
C LEU A 527 -60.23 -29.36 -12.63
N MET A 528 -59.85 -28.46 -13.55
CA MET A 528 -60.19 -27.03 -13.74
C MET A 528 -59.95 -26.00 -12.62
N GLY A 529 -59.39 -24.85 -13.01
CA GLY A 529 -59.73 -23.58 -12.36
C GLY A 529 -58.68 -22.47 -12.47
N MET A 530 -59.09 -21.34 -13.05
CA MET A 530 -58.39 -20.06 -13.16
C MET A 530 -57.94 -19.47 -11.81
N GLY A 531 -57.07 -18.46 -11.84
CA GLY A 531 -57.17 -17.37 -10.86
C GLY A 531 -55.86 -16.70 -10.46
N ASP A 532 -55.84 -15.40 -10.70
CA ASP A 532 -54.83 -14.41 -10.35
C ASP A 532 -54.67 -14.18 -8.83
N ASP A 533 -53.63 -13.40 -8.51
CA ASP A 533 -53.59 -12.40 -7.44
C ASP A 533 -52.78 -12.63 -6.13
N ARG A 534 -52.19 -11.50 -5.74
CA ARG A 534 -51.23 -11.24 -4.66
C ARG A 534 -51.84 -11.42 -3.25
N ARG A 535 -51.00 -11.80 -2.27
CA ARG A 535 -50.68 -11.03 -1.03
C ARG A 535 -49.93 -11.87 0.03
N GLN A 536 -49.06 -11.13 0.75
CA GLN A 536 -48.51 -11.30 2.11
C GLN A 536 -49.07 -12.44 2.98
N MET A 537 -48.17 -13.13 3.71
CA MET A 537 -48.36 -13.40 5.14
C MET A 537 -47.03 -13.65 5.87
N SER A 538 -46.93 -12.98 7.00
CA SER A 538 -46.03 -13.11 8.16
C SER A 538 -45.96 -14.51 8.77
N TYR A 539 -44.88 -14.83 9.52
CA TYR A 539 -45.02 -15.58 10.78
C TYR A 539 -43.86 -15.33 11.77
N GLU A 540 -44.24 -15.32 13.04
CA GLU A 540 -43.52 -14.95 14.26
C GLU A 540 -42.60 -16.03 14.82
N ILE A 541 -41.65 -15.58 15.66
CA ILE A 541 -40.69 -16.36 16.45
C ILE A 541 -41.25 -16.56 17.87
N PRO A 542 -41.15 -17.75 18.49
CA PRO A 542 -41.37 -17.91 19.92
C PRO A 542 -40.07 -17.73 20.73
N ALA A 543 -40.21 -17.05 21.87
CA ALA A 543 -39.19 -16.81 22.90
C ALA A 543 -39.15 -17.93 23.96
N GLY A 544 -38.05 -18.06 24.70
CA GLY A 544 -38.05 -18.74 26.01
C GLY A 544 -36.71 -19.25 26.57
N MET A 545 -36.02 -18.39 27.34
CA MET A 545 -35.28 -18.59 28.62
C MET A 545 -34.40 -19.83 28.97
N MET A 546 -33.19 -19.48 29.46
CA MET A 546 -32.08 -20.15 30.19
C MET A 546 -32.44 -20.82 31.56
N PRO A 547 -31.50 -21.25 32.48
CA PRO A 547 -30.06 -21.68 32.43
C PRO A 547 -29.75 -22.97 33.28
N HIS A 548 -28.51 -23.52 33.23
CA HIS A 548 -27.57 -23.66 34.38
C HIS A 548 -26.33 -24.58 34.15
N VAL A 549 -25.15 -23.95 34.24
CA VAL A 549 -23.88 -24.23 34.96
C VAL A 549 -23.42 -25.68 35.26
N GLY A 550 -22.15 -25.95 34.89
CA GLY A 550 -21.25 -26.89 35.55
C GLY A 550 -19.77 -26.48 35.35
N HIS A 551 -19.08 -26.19 36.46
CA HIS A 551 -17.68 -25.75 36.57
C HIS A 551 -16.64 -26.84 36.25
N SER A 552 -15.46 -26.45 35.76
CA SER A 552 -14.16 -26.82 36.36
C SER A 552 -13.01 -25.96 35.82
N ASP A 553 -11.93 -25.93 36.61
CA ASP A 553 -10.98 -24.84 36.80
C ASP A 553 -9.61 -25.03 36.11
N LEU A 554 -8.94 -23.88 35.95
CA LEU A 554 -7.48 -23.62 35.93
C LEU A 554 -6.60 -24.10 34.76
N ALA A 555 -6.00 -23.13 34.05
CA ALA A 555 -4.56 -22.86 34.19
C ALA A 555 -4.17 -21.51 33.54
N GLU A 556 -3.34 -20.76 34.26
CA GLU A 556 -2.91 -19.37 34.04
C GLU A 556 -1.97 -19.19 32.83
N GLY A 557 -2.16 -18.10 32.10
CA GLY A 557 -1.25 -17.62 31.06
C GLY A 557 -1.28 -16.09 30.96
N ARG A 558 -0.15 -15.46 31.31
CA ARG A 558 0.12 -14.01 31.42
C ARG A 558 -0.70 -13.10 30.49
N ALA A 559 -1.46 -12.18 31.10
CA ALA A 559 -2.15 -11.10 30.39
C ALA A 559 -1.16 -10.00 29.95
N ALA A 560 -1.09 -9.73 28.65
CA ALA A 560 -0.50 -8.51 28.10
C ALA A 560 -1.42 -7.32 28.40
N SER A 561 -0.92 -6.29 29.08
CA SER A 561 -1.69 -5.06 29.31
C SER A 561 -1.55 -4.12 28.12
N ILE A 562 -2.67 -3.79 27.48
CA ILE A 562 -2.76 -2.69 26.51
C ILE A 562 -2.72 -1.38 27.30
N THR A 563 -1.52 -0.84 27.52
CA THR A 563 -1.33 0.44 28.21
C THR A 563 -1.06 1.53 27.17
N PRO A 564 -1.95 2.52 26.98
CA PRO A 564 -1.60 3.72 26.23
C PRO A 564 -0.54 4.55 27.00
N PRO A 565 0.24 5.40 26.32
CA PRO A 565 1.21 6.27 26.98
C PRO A 565 0.51 7.21 27.98
N PRO A 566 1.21 7.68 29.03
CA PRO A 566 0.62 8.63 29.98
C PRO A 566 0.16 9.88 29.22
N VAL A 567 -1.10 10.28 29.45
CA VAL A 567 -1.64 11.56 28.96
C VAL A 567 -0.82 12.67 29.62
N GLY A 568 -0.04 13.39 28.81
CA GLY A 568 0.81 14.49 29.29
C GLY A 568 -0.01 15.59 29.95
N ARG A 569 0.43 16.03 31.14
CA ARG A 569 -0.12 17.20 31.85
C ARG A 569 0.40 18.47 31.17
N THR A 570 -0.49 19.43 30.87
CA THR A 570 -0.15 20.62 30.07
C THR A 570 -0.55 21.92 30.79
N ILE A 571 0.35 22.89 30.80
CA ILE A 571 0.09 24.28 31.22
C ILE A 571 0.26 25.19 30.00
N THR A 572 -0.74 26.02 29.70
CA THR A 572 -0.72 26.96 28.57
C THR A 572 -0.77 28.40 29.08
N ILE A 573 0.12 29.27 28.56
CA ILE A 573 0.38 30.61 29.07
C ILE A 573 0.07 31.67 28.00
N TYR A 574 -0.74 32.69 28.33
CA TYR A 574 -1.10 33.79 27.42
C TYR A 574 -0.57 35.15 27.90
N PRO A 575 0.07 35.96 27.02
CA PRO A 575 0.64 37.26 27.39
C PRO A 575 -0.43 38.32 27.69
N ALA A 576 -0.09 39.31 28.53
CA ALA A 576 -1.00 40.39 28.96
C ALA A 576 -1.39 41.40 27.84
N ALA A 577 -0.67 41.42 26.72
CA ALA A 577 -0.90 42.37 25.63
C ALA A 577 -1.50 41.68 24.39
N GLY A 578 -2.82 41.79 24.23
CA GLY A 578 -3.53 41.68 22.95
C GLY A 578 -3.74 40.27 22.40
N ILE A 579 -4.88 39.65 22.75
CA ILE A 579 -5.44 38.54 21.95
C ILE A 579 -5.99 39.15 20.64
N PRO A 580 -5.54 38.73 19.45
CA PRO A 580 -6.01 39.31 18.20
C PRO A 580 -7.52 39.13 18.04
N ARG A 581 -8.27 40.22 17.84
CA ARG A 581 -9.68 40.17 17.43
C ARG A 581 -9.74 39.74 15.96
N ALA A 582 -10.25 38.53 15.70
CA ALA A 582 -10.52 38.09 14.33
C ALA A 582 -11.61 38.98 13.69
N ALA A 583 -11.30 39.53 12.52
CA ALA A 583 -12.21 40.36 11.73
C ALA A 583 -13.31 39.50 11.09
N SER A 584 -14.54 40.00 11.12
CA SER A 584 -15.73 39.39 10.54
C SER A 584 -15.71 39.43 9.01
N SER A 585 -15.81 38.28 8.33
CA SER A 585 -16.74 38.05 7.22
C SER A 585 -16.68 36.60 6.72
N THR A 586 -17.86 35.95 6.72
CA THR A 586 -18.27 34.80 5.89
C THR A 586 -17.33 33.59 5.77
N GLY A 587 -17.63 32.54 6.54
CA GLY A 587 -17.14 31.17 6.34
C GLY A 587 -16.06 30.71 7.30
N LEU A 588 -16.41 30.49 8.58
CA LEU A 588 -15.50 29.86 9.55
C LEU A 588 -15.65 28.33 9.50
N ASP A 589 -15.04 27.73 8.48
CA ASP A 589 -14.70 26.31 8.47
C ASP A 589 -13.48 26.06 9.38
N HIS A 590 -13.65 25.14 10.32
CA HIS A 590 -12.64 24.27 10.91
C HIS A 590 -11.14 24.68 10.86
N ASN A 591 -10.71 25.74 11.56
CA ASN A 591 -9.45 25.77 12.37
C ASN A 591 -8.95 27.15 12.87
N GLU A 592 -9.49 28.30 12.49
CA GLU A 592 -8.73 29.57 12.63
C GLU A 592 -9.22 30.54 13.72
N CYS A 593 -9.26 30.12 15.00
CA CYS A 593 -9.36 31.09 16.11
C CYS A 593 -8.07 31.33 16.91
N PHE A 594 -6.97 30.63 16.61
CA PHE A 594 -5.67 30.84 17.30
C PHE A 594 -4.46 30.61 16.39
N ALA A 595 -4.51 31.08 15.14
CA ALA A 595 -3.33 31.12 14.27
C ALA A 595 -2.65 32.50 14.38
N GLY A 596 -1.94 32.71 15.49
CA GLY A 596 -1.14 33.91 15.73
C GLY A 596 -0.23 33.69 16.93
N GLN A 597 0.99 33.20 16.65
CA GLN A 597 2.01 32.75 17.61
C GLN A 597 1.53 31.64 18.57
N THR A 598 2.16 30.46 18.49
CA THR A 598 1.90 29.37 19.41
C THR A 598 2.32 29.80 20.83
N PRO A 599 1.40 29.88 21.81
CA PRO A 599 1.79 30.21 23.17
C PRO A 599 2.73 29.15 23.75
N PRO A 600 3.71 29.53 24.58
CA PRO A 600 4.63 28.56 25.17
C PRO A 600 3.85 27.54 26.03
N THR A 601 4.10 26.26 25.80
CA THR A 601 3.46 25.12 26.48
C THR A 601 4.53 24.29 27.19
N LEU A 602 4.30 23.95 28.45
CA LEU A 602 5.17 23.07 29.23
C LEU A 602 4.62 21.64 29.22
N SER A 603 5.49 20.66 28.97
CA SER A 603 5.21 19.21 29.07
C SER A 603 6.32 18.52 29.87
N PRO A 604 6.04 17.41 30.58
CA PRO A 604 7.05 16.73 31.39
C PRO A 604 8.22 16.19 30.53
N ARG A 605 9.46 16.37 31.01
CA ARG A 605 10.66 15.80 30.37
C ARG A 605 10.85 14.32 30.75
N ASP A 606 11.22 13.50 29.77
CA ASP A 606 11.58 12.09 29.91
C ASP A 606 12.96 11.96 30.61
N PRO A 607 13.08 11.28 31.76
CA PRO A 607 14.36 11.14 32.47
C PRO A 607 15.16 9.99 31.86
N GLY A 608 15.68 10.17 30.63
CA GLY A 608 16.49 9.11 30.04
C GLY A 608 16.83 9.30 28.57
N ARG A 609 17.76 10.21 28.25
CA ARG A 609 18.74 10.14 27.14
C ARG A 609 19.44 11.50 27.00
N GLY A 610 20.43 11.74 27.85
CA GLY A 610 21.41 12.82 27.71
C GLY A 610 22.79 12.22 27.54
N GLY A 611 23.15 11.83 26.31
CA GLY A 611 24.49 11.36 25.97
C GLY A 611 25.44 12.54 25.72
N GLY A 612 26.33 12.77 26.68
CA GLY A 612 27.74 13.13 26.45
C GLY A 612 28.10 14.47 25.82
N ALA A 613 28.55 15.41 26.66
CA ALA A 613 29.87 16.03 26.52
C ALA A 613 30.21 16.83 27.80
N VAL A 614 31.21 16.37 28.56
CA VAL A 614 31.85 17.15 29.64
C VAL A 614 33.36 17.10 29.42
N PRO A 615 34.09 18.23 29.39
CA PRO A 615 35.53 18.22 29.48
C PRO A 615 35.99 18.18 30.95
N ARG A 616 37.09 17.45 31.17
CA ARG A 616 37.73 17.16 32.47
C ARG A 616 38.51 18.36 33.04
N SER A 617 38.49 18.51 34.36
CA SER A 617 39.60 18.99 35.21
C SER A 617 39.25 18.74 36.69
N SER A 618 39.82 17.73 37.37
CA SER A 618 41.04 17.76 38.20
C SER A 618 40.94 18.54 39.53
N SER A 619 40.81 17.82 40.67
CA SER A 619 41.66 17.94 41.87
C SER A 619 41.18 17.07 43.04
N THR A 620 42.15 16.63 43.83
CA THR A 620 42.26 15.53 44.82
C THR A 620 41.60 15.76 46.21
N PRO A 621 41.58 14.73 47.11
CA PRO A 621 40.62 14.56 48.22
C PRO A 621 41.15 14.89 49.64
N GLY A 622 40.24 14.98 50.62
CA GLY A 622 40.61 14.94 52.03
C GLY A 622 39.43 14.95 53.04
N ARG A 623 39.35 13.87 53.85
CA ARG A 623 38.91 13.69 55.27
C ARG A 623 37.70 14.48 55.83
N ALA A 624 36.89 14.02 56.79
CA ALA A 624 36.52 12.74 57.41
C ALA A 624 35.56 13.06 58.61
N VAL A 625 34.40 12.39 58.68
CA VAL A 625 33.74 11.80 59.89
C VAL A 625 32.95 12.78 60.83
N PRO A 626 31.99 12.35 61.67
CA PRO A 626 30.67 11.71 61.45
C PRO A 626 29.54 12.38 62.27
N GLY A 627 28.26 12.10 62.02
CA GLY A 627 27.21 12.52 62.96
C GLY A 627 25.78 12.27 62.52
N SER A 628 25.16 11.31 63.22
CA SER A 628 23.74 11.15 63.54
C SER A 628 22.69 11.16 62.42
N ASP A 629 21.82 10.17 62.57
CA ASP A 629 20.45 10.09 62.10
C ASP A 629 20.25 9.60 60.66
N ALA A 630 19.87 8.33 60.59
CA ALA A 630 19.12 7.76 59.49
C ALA A 630 17.91 8.66 59.19
N ALA A 631 18.05 9.54 58.21
CA ALA A 631 16.94 10.25 57.62
C ALA A 631 16.02 9.23 56.93
N PRO A 632 14.70 9.37 57.08
CA PRO A 632 13.74 8.47 56.46
C PRO A 632 13.90 8.51 54.94
N ALA A 633 13.62 7.38 54.28
CA ALA A 633 13.45 7.33 52.83
C ALA A 633 12.61 8.55 52.38
N PRO A 634 13.01 9.29 51.32
CA PRO A 634 12.33 10.52 50.95
C PRO A 634 10.85 10.22 50.71
N THR A 635 10.04 10.71 51.63
CA THR A 635 8.59 10.69 51.62
C THR A 635 8.10 11.48 50.41
N LEU A 636 7.27 10.83 49.59
CA LEU A 636 6.23 11.41 48.73
C LEU A 636 6.62 12.47 47.68
N ALA A 637 7.86 12.97 47.63
CA ALA A 637 8.30 14.05 46.74
C ALA A 637 8.96 13.57 45.43
N ALA A 638 8.95 12.26 45.14
CA ALA A 638 9.53 11.68 43.92
C ALA A 638 8.48 11.18 42.91
N ARG A 639 7.20 11.53 43.09
CA ARG A 639 6.14 11.28 42.12
C ARG A 639 5.52 12.64 41.76
N LEU A 640 5.48 12.95 40.47
CA LEU A 640 4.88 14.12 39.80
C LEU A 640 5.86 15.26 39.47
N SER A 641 6.53 15.11 38.33
CA SER A 641 7.39 16.12 37.71
C SER A 641 6.56 17.14 36.91
N LEU A 642 6.12 18.22 37.56
CA LEU A 642 5.78 19.49 36.89
C LEU A 642 6.63 20.59 37.53
N TYR A 643 7.80 20.86 36.94
CA TYR A 643 8.56 22.06 37.30
C TYR A 643 7.88 23.25 36.63
N VAL A 644 7.10 24.02 37.39
CA VAL A 644 6.66 25.35 36.96
C VAL A 644 7.90 26.25 36.98
N ASP A 645 8.34 26.74 35.81
CA ASP A 645 9.52 27.60 35.72
C ASP A 645 9.18 29.04 36.13
N GLU A 646 9.45 29.38 37.39
CA GLU A 646 9.27 30.74 37.93
C GLU A 646 10.01 31.81 37.10
N ARG A 647 11.16 31.49 36.49
CA ARG A 647 11.90 32.44 35.65
C ARG A 647 11.17 32.71 34.34
N MET A 648 10.45 31.73 33.81
CA MET A 648 9.57 31.92 32.66
C MET A 648 8.38 32.80 33.04
N LEU A 649 7.69 32.52 34.15
CA LEU A 649 6.55 33.32 34.60
C LEU A 649 6.94 34.77 34.85
N ALA A 650 8.08 35.01 35.51
CA ALA A 650 8.60 36.35 35.76
C ALA A 650 8.94 37.11 34.47
N ARG A 651 9.41 36.40 33.43
CA ARG A 651 9.77 36.99 32.12
C ARG A 651 8.54 37.30 31.28
N GLU A 652 7.62 36.35 31.14
CA GLU A 652 6.47 36.46 30.22
C GLU A 652 5.30 37.25 30.81
N ARG A 653 5.21 37.34 32.15
CA ARG A 653 4.15 38.05 32.89
C ARG A 653 2.75 37.83 32.30
N PRO A 654 2.26 36.59 32.29
CA PRO A 654 1.00 36.27 31.63
C PRO A 654 -0.20 36.98 32.25
N GLY A 655 -1.17 37.34 31.40
CA GLY A 655 -2.48 37.83 31.86
C GLY A 655 -3.46 36.69 32.15
N LEU A 656 -3.26 35.53 31.54
CA LEU A 656 -4.08 34.33 31.71
C LEU A 656 -3.23 33.06 31.61
N VAL A 657 -3.43 32.13 32.54
CA VAL A 657 -2.87 30.78 32.52
C VAL A 657 -4.01 29.76 32.59
N VAL A 658 -3.98 28.78 31.69
CA VAL A 658 -4.97 27.71 31.63
C VAL A 658 -4.30 26.38 31.98
N VAL A 659 -4.87 25.66 32.94
CA VAL A 659 -4.30 24.42 33.50
C VAL A 659 -5.25 23.26 33.29
N GLU A 660 -4.75 22.15 32.75
CA GLU A 660 -5.51 20.89 32.59
C GLU A 660 -5.27 19.94 33.78
N ASP A 661 -5.61 20.34 35.02
CA ASP A 661 -5.53 19.49 36.23
C ASP A 661 -6.44 20.02 37.37
N GLU A 662 -6.91 19.13 38.24
CA GLU A 662 -7.68 19.47 39.46
C GLU A 662 -6.90 19.27 40.77
N GLY A 663 -5.63 18.85 40.70
CA GLY A 663 -4.80 18.56 41.88
C GLY A 663 -3.59 19.48 42.06
N ASP A 664 -2.53 18.92 42.64
CA ASP A 664 -1.27 19.54 43.09
C ASP A 664 -0.61 20.52 42.09
N ALA A 665 -0.89 20.39 40.78
CA ALA A 665 -0.33 21.25 39.74
C ALA A 665 -0.92 22.67 39.74
N ALA A 666 -2.20 22.83 40.04
CA ALA A 666 -2.84 24.15 40.13
C ALA A 666 -2.37 24.89 41.39
N GLU A 667 -2.22 24.17 42.51
CA GLU A 667 -1.70 24.69 43.77
C GLU A 667 -0.23 25.11 43.64
N ALA A 668 0.62 24.25 43.07
CA ALA A 668 2.02 24.57 42.78
C ALA A 668 2.18 25.77 41.81
N LEU A 669 1.27 25.94 40.86
CA LEU A 669 1.26 27.11 39.97
C LEU A 669 0.87 28.39 40.73
N CYS A 670 -0.14 28.33 41.60
CA CYS A 670 -0.53 29.46 42.45
C CYS A 670 0.64 29.89 43.35
N ASP A 671 1.34 28.95 43.99
CA ASP A 671 2.52 29.22 44.79
C ASP A 671 3.66 29.86 43.96
N ALA A 672 3.90 29.35 42.75
CA ALA A 672 4.88 29.92 41.84
C ALA A 672 4.52 31.35 41.39
N LEU A 673 3.23 31.63 41.13
CA LEU A 673 2.74 32.98 40.78
C LEU A 673 2.86 33.97 41.95
N VAL A 674 2.68 33.50 43.19
CA VAL A 674 2.91 34.27 44.40
C VAL A 674 4.41 34.59 44.55
N ALA A 675 5.27 33.59 44.36
CA ALA A 675 6.73 33.74 44.47
C ALA A 675 7.30 34.79 43.49
N VAL A 676 6.72 34.93 42.30
CA VAL A 676 7.14 35.92 41.28
C VAL A 676 6.32 37.23 41.30
N GLY A 677 5.42 37.40 42.26
CA GLY A 677 4.64 38.63 42.45
C GLY A 677 3.57 38.90 41.38
N LEU A 678 3.05 37.87 40.72
CA LEU A 678 2.08 37.99 39.62
C LEU A 678 0.63 37.61 40.00
N GLN A 679 0.38 37.27 41.27
CA GLN A 679 -0.92 36.78 41.74
C GLN A 679 -2.12 37.71 41.46
N ALA A 680 -1.91 39.03 41.41
CA ALA A 680 -2.98 40.02 41.25
C ALA A 680 -3.24 40.40 39.79
N GLY A 681 -2.38 39.98 38.86
CA GLY A 681 -2.44 40.36 37.43
C GLY A 681 -2.62 39.19 36.46
N THR A 682 -2.67 37.95 36.98
CA THR A 682 -2.77 36.73 36.18
C THR A 682 -4.07 35.99 36.54
N ALA A 683 -4.98 35.85 35.59
CA ALA A 683 -6.12 34.95 35.76
C ALA A 683 -5.66 33.49 35.61
N VAL A 684 -6.07 32.60 36.50
CA VAL A 684 -5.78 31.16 36.40
C VAL A 684 -7.10 30.42 36.24
N VAL A 685 -7.27 29.71 35.12
CA VAL A 685 -8.48 28.92 34.84
C VAL A 685 -8.12 27.45 34.76
N CYS A 686 -8.79 26.62 35.58
CA CYS A 686 -8.56 25.18 35.63
C CYS A 686 -9.61 24.47 34.78
N LEU A 687 -9.18 23.73 33.75
CA LEU A 687 -10.05 22.94 32.89
C LEU A 687 -10.41 21.63 33.59
N ARG A 688 -11.56 21.67 34.28
CA ARG A 688 -12.14 20.51 34.96
C ARG A 688 -12.76 19.55 33.95
N ARG A 689 -12.68 18.25 34.24
CA ARG A 689 -13.12 17.17 33.32
C ARG A 689 -14.09 16.16 33.94
N ARG A 690 -14.83 16.55 35.00
CA ARG A 690 -15.74 15.65 35.71
C ARG A 690 -17.04 15.44 34.93
N CYS A 691 -17.59 16.49 34.33
CA CYS A 691 -18.77 16.40 33.46
C CYS A 691 -18.68 17.32 32.22
N LEU A 692 -19.54 17.11 31.22
CA LEU A 692 -19.62 18.00 30.06
C LEU A 692 -20.04 19.42 30.45
N ALA A 693 -20.82 19.57 31.53
CA ALA A 693 -21.21 20.89 32.04
C ALA A 693 -19.99 21.68 32.55
N ASP A 694 -19.08 21.03 33.30
CA ASP A 694 -17.85 21.67 33.78
C ASP A 694 -16.97 22.15 32.64
N VAL A 695 -16.87 21.38 31.55
CA VAL A 695 -16.09 21.76 30.38
C VAL A 695 -16.68 23.01 29.72
N LEU A 696 -18.01 23.07 29.57
CA LEU A 696 -18.69 24.22 28.99
C LEU A 696 -18.60 25.45 29.90
N GLU A 697 -18.63 25.28 31.22
CA GLU A 697 -18.45 26.35 32.19
C GLU A 697 -17.01 26.88 32.18
N ALA A 698 -16.02 26.00 32.17
CA ALA A 698 -14.61 26.38 32.04
C ALA A 698 -14.33 27.15 30.74
N MET A 699 -15.02 26.85 29.64
CA MET A 699 -14.92 27.64 28.39
C MET A 699 -15.46 29.07 28.56
N LEU A 700 -16.52 29.27 29.36
CA LEU A 700 -17.03 30.61 29.71
C LEU A 700 -16.04 31.35 30.61
N GLU A 701 -15.43 30.66 31.59
CA GLU A 701 -14.41 31.22 32.47
C GLU A 701 -13.17 31.67 31.68
N VAL A 702 -12.67 30.85 30.76
CA VAL A 702 -11.59 31.23 29.84
C VAL A 702 -11.98 32.44 29.01
N GLY A 703 -13.19 32.47 28.45
CA GLY A 703 -13.69 33.59 27.67
C GLY A 703 -13.79 34.90 28.46
N ALA A 704 -14.25 34.82 29.71
CA ALA A 704 -14.32 35.96 30.62
C ALA A 704 -12.90 36.48 30.97
N ALA A 705 -12.00 35.57 31.32
CA ALA A 705 -10.61 35.90 31.66
C ALA A 705 -9.81 36.45 30.46
N ALA A 706 -10.16 36.02 29.24
CA ALA A 706 -9.58 36.50 27.99
C ALA A 706 -10.24 37.80 27.45
N GLY A 707 -11.26 38.34 28.11
CA GLY A 707 -11.96 39.56 27.67
C GLY A 707 -12.85 39.39 26.43
N VAL A 708 -13.29 38.16 26.14
CA VAL A 708 -14.12 37.78 24.98
C VAL A 708 -15.39 37.01 25.40
N ALA A 709 -15.99 37.39 26.52
CA ALA A 709 -17.11 36.68 27.15
C ALA A 709 -18.32 36.46 26.21
N GLU A 710 -18.68 37.46 25.39
CA GLU A 710 -19.79 37.33 24.42
C GLU A 710 -19.53 36.27 23.35
N GLU A 711 -18.29 36.15 22.87
CA GLU A 711 -17.92 35.17 21.86
C GLU A 711 -17.87 33.76 22.45
N ALA A 712 -17.36 33.62 23.68
CA ALA A 712 -17.39 32.37 24.43
C ALA A 712 -18.83 31.90 24.67
N ALA A 713 -19.75 32.81 25.04
CA ALA A 713 -21.17 32.49 25.20
C ALA A 713 -21.78 31.96 23.89
N ARG A 714 -21.51 32.61 22.75
CA ARG A 714 -21.97 32.12 21.43
C ARG A 714 -21.43 30.73 21.08
N VAL A 715 -20.15 30.47 21.36
CA VAL A 715 -19.54 29.14 21.13
C VAL A 715 -20.22 28.08 21.99
N VAL A 716 -20.40 28.37 23.29
CA VAL A 716 -21.04 27.44 24.24
C VAL A 716 -22.50 27.17 23.87
N ASP A 717 -23.25 28.18 23.42
CA ASP A 717 -24.63 28.00 22.98
C ASP A 717 -24.74 27.12 21.73
N ARG A 718 -23.82 27.27 20.76
CA ARG A 718 -23.73 26.37 19.61
C ARG A 718 -23.41 24.93 20.03
N LEU A 719 -22.47 24.73 20.95
CA LEU A 719 -22.11 23.40 21.46
C LEU A 719 -23.29 22.74 22.21
N ARG A 720 -24.00 23.50 23.05
CA ARG A 720 -25.22 23.04 23.73
C ARG A 720 -26.30 22.62 22.73
N ALA A 721 -26.48 23.37 21.65
CA ALA A 721 -27.43 23.00 20.59
C ALA A 721 -27.04 21.68 19.89
N ARG A 722 -25.75 21.48 19.59
CA ARG A 722 -25.23 20.24 18.99
C ARG A 722 -25.40 19.03 19.92
N LEU A 723 -25.10 19.19 21.22
CA LEU A 723 -25.29 18.13 22.22
C LEU A 723 -26.78 17.75 22.38
N ARG A 724 -27.70 18.74 22.39
CA ARG A 724 -29.15 18.48 22.44
C ARG A 724 -29.65 17.74 21.20
N SER A 725 -29.13 18.05 20.02
CA SER A 725 -29.47 17.35 18.79
C SER A 725 -29.07 15.87 18.85
N ALA A 726 -27.85 15.57 19.31
CA ALA A 726 -27.40 14.19 19.50
C ALA A 726 -28.22 13.43 20.55
N ALA A 727 -28.70 14.11 21.61
CA ALA A 727 -29.51 13.52 22.67
C ALA A 727 -30.97 13.21 22.29
N SER A 728 -31.45 13.73 21.15
CA SER A 728 -32.81 13.48 20.65
C SER A 728 -32.98 12.13 19.94
N LEU A 729 -31.88 11.41 19.68
CA LEU A 729 -31.86 10.12 19.01
C LEU A 729 -32.02 8.98 20.04
N ARG A 730 -33.12 8.21 19.98
CA ARG A 730 -33.37 7.06 20.87
C ARG A 730 -33.36 5.74 20.09
N ALA A 731 -32.54 4.78 20.54
CA ALA A 731 -32.44 3.42 20.00
C ALA A 731 -32.13 2.43 21.16
N PRO A 732 -32.16 1.10 20.95
CA PRO A 732 -31.91 0.14 22.04
C PRO A 732 -30.48 0.23 22.58
N LEU A 733 -30.34 0.10 23.90
CA LEU A 733 -29.07 0.18 24.64
C LEU A 733 -28.04 -0.82 24.07
N ARG A 734 -27.00 -0.31 23.42
CA ARG A 734 -25.79 -1.08 23.08
C ARG A 734 -24.69 -0.76 24.08
N ALA A 735 -23.96 -1.80 24.49
CA ALA A 735 -22.80 -1.67 25.36
C ALA A 735 -21.64 -1.02 24.59
N LEU A 736 -21.11 0.07 25.14
CA LEU A 736 -20.01 0.87 24.61
C LEU A 736 -18.78 0.70 25.53
N ALA A 737 -17.60 0.52 24.94
CA ALA A 737 -16.32 0.49 25.66
C ALA A 737 -15.31 1.50 25.10
N GLY A 738 -14.72 2.36 25.97
CA GLY A 738 -13.70 3.34 25.62
C GLY A 738 -13.47 4.42 26.70
N PRO A 739 -12.41 5.24 26.58
CA PRO A 739 -11.99 6.24 27.57
C PRO A 739 -12.73 7.58 27.35
N TRP A 740 -13.97 7.71 27.83
CA TRP A 740 -14.79 8.93 27.71
C TRP A 740 -15.35 9.40 29.05
N ILE A 741 -15.87 10.64 29.08
CA ILE A 741 -16.73 11.12 30.18
C ILE A 741 -18.04 10.31 30.14
N PRO A 742 -18.46 9.64 31.23
CA PRO A 742 -19.63 8.74 31.24
C PRO A 742 -20.92 9.36 30.66
N GLU A 743 -21.11 10.66 30.83
CA GLU A 743 -22.24 11.42 30.30
C GLU A 743 -22.32 11.42 28.76
N MET A 744 -21.20 11.29 28.05
CA MET A 744 -21.16 11.27 26.58
C MET A 744 -21.91 10.05 26.01
N ALA A 745 -21.70 8.88 26.61
CA ALA A 745 -22.39 7.64 26.23
C ALA A 745 -23.87 7.68 26.64
N ALA A 746 -24.18 8.23 27.81
CA ALA A 746 -25.54 8.36 28.31
C ALA A 746 -26.39 9.30 27.44
N LEU A 747 -25.82 10.43 26.98
CA LEU A 747 -26.50 11.40 26.11
C LEU A 747 -27.02 10.78 24.81
N VAL A 748 -26.32 9.80 24.25
CA VAL A 748 -26.69 9.15 22.99
C VAL A 748 -27.49 7.84 23.19
N GLY A 749 -27.89 7.54 24.42
CA GLY A 749 -28.69 6.34 24.75
C GLY A 749 -27.89 5.03 24.85
N GLY A 750 -26.56 5.08 25.00
CA GLY A 750 -25.70 3.91 25.17
C GLY A 750 -25.52 3.49 26.64
N ALA A 751 -25.21 2.21 26.89
CA ALA A 751 -24.79 1.73 28.20
C ALA A 751 -23.26 1.62 28.23
N SER A 752 -22.58 2.32 29.15
CA SER A 752 -21.13 2.13 29.31
C SER A 752 -20.85 0.76 29.93
N ALA A 753 -19.98 -0.04 29.31
CA ALA A 753 -19.56 -1.35 29.84
C ALA A 753 -18.74 -1.23 31.15
N ALA A 754 -18.32 -0.02 31.52
CA ALA A 754 -17.64 0.28 32.77
C ALA A 754 -18.10 1.66 33.29
N GLN A 755 -18.74 1.72 34.46
CA GLN A 755 -19.02 2.97 35.17
C GLN A 755 -17.87 3.24 36.14
N HIS A 756 -17.18 4.37 35.99
CA HIS A 756 -16.16 4.80 36.93
C HIS A 756 -16.36 6.28 37.27
N ALA A 757 -16.20 6.62 38.55
CA ALA A 757 -16.37 7.97 39.06
C ALA A 757 -15.24 8.93 38.64
N ASP A 758 -14.05 8.40 38.29
CA ASP A 758 -12.82 9.19 38.04
C ASP A 758 -12.23 8.95 36.64
N GLY A 759 -12.94 9.38 35.59
CA GLY A 759 -12.37 9.64 34.28
C GLY A 759 -11.95 8.45 33.39
N ALA A 760 -11.32 8.79 32.27
CA ALA A 760 -10.98 7.90 31.16
C ALA A 760 -9.77 6.98 31.47
N ARG A 761 -10.00 5.66 31.64
CA ARG A 761 -8.98 4.61 31.85
C ARG A 761 -8.97 3.59 30.70
N ALA A 762 -7.81 2.94 30.48
CA ALA A 762 -7.72 1.75 29.63
C ALA A 762 -8.45 0.55 30.25
N LEU A 763 -9.19 -0.20 29.43
CA LEU A 763 -9.89 -1.42 29.83
C LEU A 763 -8.97 -2.64 29.65
N SER A 764 -8.97 -3.55 30.60
CA SER A 764 -8.30 -4.86 30.45
C SER A 764 -9.07 -5.78 29.50
N ALA A 765 -8.39 -6.79 28.96
CA ALA A 765 -9.03 -7.81 28.12
C ALA A 765 -10.17 -8.54 28.84
N ALA A 766 -10.04 -8.76 30.16
CA ALA A 766 -11.08 -9.38 30.98
C ALA A 766 -12.32 -8.47 31.13
N GLU A 767 -12.12 -7.17 31.31
CA GLU A 767 -13.22 -6.19 31.37
C GLU A 767 -13.94 -6.06 30.01
N LEU A 768 -13.20 -6.08 28.90
CA LEU A 768 -13.77 -6.08 27.55
C LEU A 768 -14.57 -7.35 27.27
N ALA A 769 -14.08 -8.51 27.68
CA ALA A 769 -14.78 -9.79 27.53
C ALA A 769 -16.06 -9.83 28.39
N ALA A 770 -16.00 -9.39 29.64
CA ALA A 770 -17.14 -9.34 30.55
C ALA A 770 -18.21 -8.33 30.10
N GLY A 771 -17.78 -7.17 29.57
CA GLY A 771 -18.68 -6.13 29.08
C GLY A 771 -19.33 -6.43 27.73
N ALA A 772 -18.77 -7.37 26.96
CA ALA A 772 -19.25 -7.83 25.66
C ALA A 772 -19.80 -6.69 24.76
N PRO A 773 -19.00 -5.64 24.48
CA PRO A 773 -19.50 -4.45 23.81
C PRO A 773 -20.01 -4.76 22.41
N GLY A 774 -21.15 -4.18 22.06
CA GLY A 774 -21.70 -4.23 20.69
C GLY A 774 -21.01 -3.23 19.77
N ILE A 775 -20.40 -2.18 20.34
CA ILE A 775 -19.59 -1.18 19.64
C ILE A 775 -18.34 -0.92 20.49
N LEU A 776 -17.16 -0.96 19.86
CA LEU A 776 -15.87 -0.71 20.51
C LEU A 776 -15.18 0.50 19.87
N VAL A 777 -14.78 1.48 20.68
CA VAL A 777 -14.00 2.64 20.22
C VAL A 777 -12.61 2.59 20.84
N VAL A 778 -11.60 2.50 20.00
CA VAL A 778 -10.18 2.44 20.38
C VAL A 778 -9.55 3.80 20.11
N LEU A 779 -8.94 4.39 21.15
CA LEU A 779 -8.31 5.71 21.03
C LEU A 779 -6.85 5.60 20.63
N HIS A 780 -6.39 6.52 19.79
CA HIS A 780 -4.98 6.67 19.45
C HIS A 780 -4.44 8.06 19.80
N GLY A 781 -3.14 8.14 20.08
CA GLY A 781 -2.42 9.40 20.32
C GLY A 781 -2.27 10.27 19.06
N PRO A 782 -1.83 11.53 19.19
CA PRO A 782 -1.65 12.42 18.05
C PRO A 782 -0.55 11.92 17.08
N GLY A 783 -0.72 12.21 15.79
CA GLY A 783 0.23 11.87 14.73
C GLY A 783 0.21 10.40 14.28
N ALA A 784 0.96 10.10 13.22
CA ALA A 784 1.01 8.77 12.60
C ALA A 784 1.50 7.66 13.55
N GLY A 785 2.46 7.97 14.43
CA GLY A 785 3.00 7.01 15.40
C GLY A 785 1.99 6.56 16.44
N GLY A 786 1.07 7.43 16.86
CA GLY A 786 0.00 7.07 17.81
C GLY A 786 -1.02 6.11 17.19
N LEU A 787 -1.41 6.34 15.94
CA LEU A 787 -2.30 5.46 15.19
C LEU A 787 -1.66 4.08 14.95
N GLN A 788 -0.38 4.07 14.55
CA GLN A 788 0.35 2.82 14.31
C GLN A 788 0.46 1.95 15.58
N ALA A 789 0.70 2.57 16.74
CA ALA A 789 0.71 1.86 18.02
C ALA A 789 -0.65 1.25 18.38
N ALA A 790 -1.75 1.96 18.12
CA ALA A 790 -3.10 1.44 18.35
C ALA A 790 -3.44 0.25 17.42
N LEU A 791 -3.04 0.35 16.15
CA LEU A 791 -3.21 -0.74 15.18
C LEU A 791 -2.37 -1.98 15.54
N ALA A 792 -1.13 -1.78 16.02
CA ALA A 792 -0.28 -2.86 16.49
C ALA A 792 -0.88 -3.58 17.71
N GLY A 793 -1.40 -2.83 18.69
CA GLY A 793 -2.08 -3.43 19.86
C GLY A 793 -3.34 -4.22 19.49
N LEU A 794 -4.07 -3.77 18.45
CA LEU A 794 -5.21 -4.51 17.91
C LEU A 794 -4.81 -5.80 17.20
N ALA A 795 -3.71 -5.77 16.42
CA ALA A 795 -3.15 -6.96 15.79
C ALA A 795 -2.70 -7.99 16.85
N GLU A 796 -2.06 -7.56 17.93
CA GLU A 796 -1.69 -8.42 19.05
C GLU A 796 -2.95 -9.03 19.71
N ALA A 797 -3.96 -8.21 19.99
CA ALA A 797 -5.23 -8.68 20.54
C ALA A 797 -5.90 -9.74 19.64
N ALA A 798 -5.89 -9.56 18.32
CA ALA A 798 -6.40 -10.53 17.36
C ALA A 798 -5.62 -11.86 17.35
N GLY A 799 -4.34 -11.85 17.72
CA GLY A 799 -3.52 -13.05 17.90
C GLY A 799 -3.97 -13.93 19.07
N SER A 800 -4.58 -13.35 20.11
CA SER A 800 -5.03 -14.06 21.31
C SER A 800 -6.31 -14.91 21.11
N GLY A 801 -6.99 -14.80 19.97
CA GLY A 801 -8.24 -15.52 19.67
C GLY A 801 -9.49 -14.97 20.40
N ALA A 802 -9.35 -14.42 21.60
CA ALA A 802 -10.44 -13.83 22.39
C ALA A 802 -11.05 -12.59 21.72
N TRP A 803 -10.24 -11.81 21.00
CA TRP A 803 -10.68 -10.67 20.20
C TRP A 803 -11.84 -11.01 19.26
N TRP A 804 -11.75 -12.15 18.57
CA TRP A 804 -12.76 -12.58 17.59
C TRP A 804 -14.06 -13.09 18.22
N GLN A 805 -14.11 -13.18 19.55
CA GLN A 805 -15.32 -13.53 20.30
C GLN A 805 -16.11 -12.28 20.70
N LEU A 806 -15.50 -11.08 20.63
CA LEU A 806 -16.17 -9.83 20.96
C LEU A 806 -17.31 -9.53 19.97
N PRO A 807 -18.52 -9.16 20.44
CA PRO A 807 -19.63 -8.83 19.55
C PRO A 807 -19.29 -7.70 18.58
N ALA A 808 -18.62 -6.65 19.05
CA ALA A 808 -18.14 -5.54 18.21
C ALA A 808 -17.20 -6.02 17.09
N ALA A 809 -16.20 -6.84 17.39
CA ALA A 809 -15.26 -7.35 16.39
C ALA A 809 -15.96 -8.26 15.37
N ARG A 810 -16.88 -9.12 15.84
CA ARG A 810 -17.69 -9.99 14.97
C ARG A 810 -18.63 -9.21 14.07
N ALA A 811 -19.12 -8.06 14.50
CA ALA A 811 -20.05 -7.23 13.74
C ALA A 811 -19.36 -6.18 12.85
N GLY A 812 -18.03 -6.05 12.91
CA GLY A 812 -17.30 -4.94 12.27
C GLY A 812 -17.57 -3.58 12.93
N GLU A 813 -18.09 -3.57 14.16
CA GLU A 813 -18.45 -2.37 14.92
C GLU A 813 -17.29 -1.90 15.82
N VAL A 814 -16.08 -1.86 15.25
CA VAL A 814 -14.86 -1.39 15.91
C VAL A 814 -14.37 -0.13 15.22
N TYR A 815 -14.12 0.91 15.99
CA TYR A 815 -13.74 2.24 15.51
C TYR A 815 -12.41 2.68 16.11
N LEU A 816 -11.55 3.30 15.30
CA LEU A 816 -10.31 3.97 15.73
C LEU A 816 -10.50 5.48 15.64
N ALA A 817 -10.33 6.16 16.77
CA ALA A 817 -10.59 7.59 16.88
C ALA A 817 -9.46 8.34 17.61
N PRO A 818 -9.19 9.61 17.24
CA PRO A 818 -8.22 10.43 17.97
C PRO A 818 -8.63 10.64 19.44
N ALA A 819 -7.69 10.47 20.37
CA ALA A 819 -7.94 10.64 21.80
C ALA A 819 -8.58 12.00 22.20
N PRO A 820 -8.22 13.15 21.59
CA PRO A 820 -8.81 14.45 21.94
C PRO A 820 -10.33 14.56 21.76
N LEU A 821 -10.97 13.65 21.02
CA LEU A 821 -12.42 13.60 20.89
C LEU A 821 -13.13 13.15 22.18
N PHE A 822 -12.41 12.48 23.08
CA PHE A 822 -13.01 11.81 24.24
C PHE A 822 -12.32 12.15 25.57
N SER A 823 -11.06 12.59 25.54
CA SER A 823 -10.25 12.72 26.76
C SER A 823 -9.72 14.13 27.06
N ARG A 824 -9.84 15.09 26.13
CA ARG A 824 -9.38 16.49 26.36
C ARG A 824 -10.56 17.43 26.64
N PRO A 825 -10.57 18.18 27.76
CA PRO A 825 -11.62 19.14 28.04
C PRO A 825 -11.58 20.27 26.99
N GLY A 826 -12.65 20.40 26.21
CA GLY A 826 -12.77 21.43 25.19
C GLY A 826 -13.91 21.18 24.20
N PRO A 827 -14.04 22.05 23.17
CA PRO A 827 -15.17 22.00 22.23
C PRO A 827 -15.27 20.69 21.43
N ARG A 828 -14.16 19.96 21.28
CA ARG A 828 -14.08 18.70 20.51
C ARG A 828 -14.82 17.52 21.17
N LEU A 829 -15.17 17.61 22.45
CA LEU A 829 -15.99 16.59 23.09
C LEU A 829 -17.38 16.49 22.45
N ALA A 830 -17.93 17.59 21.91
CA ALA A 830 -19.18 17.55 21.16
C ALA A 830 -19.05 16.74 19.86
N ASP A 831 -17.86 16.72 19.24
CA ASP A 831 -17.57 15.90 18.06
C ASP A 831 -17.46 14.41 18.44
N GLY A 832 -16.91 14.09 19.62
CA GLY A 832 -16.92 12.74 20.18
C GLY A 832 -18.33 12.22 20.47
N VAL A 833 -19.22 13.07 20.99
CA VAL A 833 -20.66 12.74 21.17
C VAL A 833 -21.34 12.48 19.83
N ALA A 834 -21.05 13.30 18.81
CA ALA A 834 -21.58 13.08 17.46
C ALA A 834 -21.09 11.77 16.82
N LEU A 835 -19.82 11.40 17.04
CA LEU A 835 -19.25 10.12 16.62
C LEU A 835 -20.00 8.94 17.25
N LEU A 836 -20.21 8.97 18.58
CA LEU A 836 -20.95 7.92 19.27
C LEU A 836 -22.41 7.83 18.79
N ALA A 837 -23.06 8.97 18.59
CA ALA A 837 -24.41 9.02 18.03
C ALA A 837 -24.46 8.38 16.64
N ARG A 838 -23.48 8.66 15.77
CA ARG A 838 -23.39 8.09 14.43
C ARG A 838 -23.15 6.58 14.45
N ALA A 839 -22.30 6.10 15.36
CA ALA A 839 -21.97 4.68 15.49
C ALA A 839 -23.17 3.88 16.00
N LEU A 840 -23.97 4.46 16.89
CA LEU A 840 -25.18 3.85 17.42
C LEU A 840 -26.38 3.93 16.48
N HIS A 841 -26.57 5.07 15.81
CA HIS A 841 -27.83 5.42 15.14
C HIS A 841 -27.74 5.53 13.62
N GLY A 842 -26.56 5.38 13.02
CA GLY A 842 -26.37 5.48 11.57
C GLY A 842 -26.55 6.91 11.02
N GLY A 843 -26.93 7.04 9.74
CA GLY A 843 -26.89 8.26 8.91
C GLY A 843 -27.73 9.48 9.33
N ALA A 844 -28.16 9.58 10.60
CA ALA A 844 -28.86 10.75 11.17
C ALA A 844 -27.91 11.76 11.84
N ALA A 845 -26.59 11.52 11.86
CA ALA A 845 -25.61 12.32 12.57
C ALA A 845 -24.81 13.27 11.64
N PRO A 846 -24.34 14.43 12.14
CA PRO A 846 -23.52 15.36 11.37
C PRO A 846 -22.15 14.76 10.95
N PRO A 847 -21.53 15.27 9.87
CA PRO A 847 -20.24 14.80 9.38
C PRO A 847 -19.14 14.95 10.44
N LEU A 848 -18.18 14.01 10.41
CA LEU A 848 -17.08 13.97 11.39
C LEU A 848 -15.95 14.93 10.96
N PRO A 849 -15.46 15.79 11.85
CA PRO A 849 -14.44 16.80 11.51
C PRO A 849 -13.01 16.24 11.48
N MET A 850 -12.82 14.95 11.76
CA MET A 850 -11.51 14.29 11.75
C MET A 850 -11.65 12.85 11.21
N PRO A 851 -10.59 12.30 10.59
CA PRO A 851 -10.61 10.93 10.10
C PRO A 851 -10.78 9.96 11.27
N VAL A 852 -11.83 9.14 11.18
CA VAL A 852 -12.08 7.99 12.05
C VAL A 852 -11.98 6.77 11.15
N LEU A 853 -11.36 5.69 11.63
CA LEU A 853 -11.32 4.44 10.87
C LEU A 853 -12.34 3.46 11.46
N LYS A 854 -13.03 2.70 10.61
CA LYS A 854 -13.92 1.61 11.02
C LYS A 854 -13.36 0.29 10.51
N LEU A 855 -13.46 -0.76 11.33
CA LEU A 855 -13.15 -2.12 10.95
C LEU A 855 -14.14 -2.62 9.87
N ALA A 856 -13.66 -2.75 8.65
CA ALA A 856 -14.39 -3.16 7.46
C ALA A 856 -14.24 -4.67 7.19
N LEU A 857 -14.48 -5.50 8.21
CA LEU A 857 -14.63 -6.94 8.05
C LEU A 857 -16.11 -7.31 7.94
N ARG A 858 -16.46 -8.28 7.10
CA ARG A 858 -17.82 -8.83 7.07
C ARG A 858 -18.17 -9.45 8.43
N PRO A 859 -19.47 -9.48 8.81
CA PRO A 859 -19.87 -10.11 10.05
C PRO A 859 -19.37 -11.56 10.16
N GLY A 860 -18.54 -11.83 11.17
CA GLY A 860 -17.91 -13.14 11.40
C GLY A 860 -16.64 -13.45 10.60
N GLN A 861 -16.21 -12.57 9.68
CA GLN A 861 -14.95 -12.69 8.96
C GLN A 861 -13.76 -12.51 9.91
N ARG A 862 -12.69 -13.27 9.67
CA ARG A 862 -11.41 -13.16 10.37
C ARG A 862 -10.30 -12.92 9.35
N CYS A 863 -9.24 -12.26 9.78
CA CYS A 863 -8.01 -12.11 8.99
C CYS A 863 -6.81 -12.59 9.81
N ARG A 864 -5.65 -12.75 9.15
CA ARG A 864 -4.39 -12.96 9.88
C ARG A 864 -4.11 -11.75 10.77
N PRO A 865 -3.67 -11.93 12.03
CA PRO A 865 -3.48 -10.81 12.96
C PRO A 865 -2.60 -9.66 12.42
N PRO A 866 -1.46 -9.90 11.74
CA PRO A 866 -0.66 -8.81 11.15
C PRO A 866 -1.38 -7.99 10.09
N LEU A 867 -2.45 -8.55 9.49
CA LEU A 867 -3.22 -7.90 8.43
C LEU A 867 -4.45 -7.15 8.97
N LEU A 868 -4.79 -7.26 10.26
CA LEU A 868 -5.98 -6.61 10.82
C LEU A 868 -5.99 -5.10 10.60
N SER A 869 -4.82 -4.47 10.66
CA SER A 869 -4.66 -3.03 10.42
C SER A 869 -5.13 -2.61 9.03
N ASN A 870 -5.04 -3.49 8.04
CA ASN A 870 -5.45 -3.24 6.65
C ASN A 870 -6.97 -3.14 6.49
N TYR A 871 -7.72 -3.65 7.46
CA TYR A 871 -9.18 -3.65 7.45
C TYR A 871 -9.77 -2.44 8.17
N PHE A 872 -8.95 -1.49 8.64
CA PHE A 872 -9.44 -0.23 9.19
C PHE A 872 -9.48 0.85 8.10
N LEU A 873 -10.68 1.13 7.57
CA LEU A 873 -10.89 2.07 6.48
C LEU A 873 -11.48 3.40 6.97
N PRO A 874 -11.23 4.53 6.28
CA PRO A 874 -11.88 5.79 6.59
C PRO A 874 -13.41 5.64 6.68
N TRP A 875 -13.96 6.04 7.82
CA TRP A 875 -15.38 6.02 8.08
C TRP A 875 -15.97 7.37 7.70
N SER A 876 -16.46 7.44 6.47
CA SER A 876 -17.08 8.62 5.86
C SER A 876 -18.48 8.88 6.37
#